data_AF-A0A196SKY8-F1
#
_entry.id   AF-A0A196SKY8-F1
#
_cell.length_a   1.000
_cell.length_b   1.000
_cell.length_c   1.000
_cell.angle_alpha   90.00
_cell.angle_beta   90.00
_cell.angle_gamma   90.00
#
_symmetry.space_group_name_H-M   'P 1'
#
loop_
_entity.id
_entity.type
_entity.pdbx_description
1 polymer ?
#
loop_
_entity_poly.entity_id
_entity_poly.type
_entity_poly.pdbx_seq_one_letter_code
_entity_poly.pdbx_strand_id
1 'polypeptide(L)'
;MLRNASRKPLKNRVPGADQMNFRQITEDYYRKHVTNTANAFKKKMNRLLLLAVIVVVVIFITSVTLIVNNAALFESNVQRTRSMTSTMRIGDVDVKHGYLFDGSHVFRIPRGFDTERMTIASWIYPDSGKKDLMTVFSNQQVSDDHRPTDGGFSLIYNSDDQSVCVESVYRDRSSILCTKAGVVNPATWTHVTLVVSPLDQESGDCRKSLHTIYINGKPLFNFFSPHCLSKAPPMIGMDTLEHRPFIGRMSVFVLSERAFTDALVASLTGMRGELSAAMQAACNGLYFASSSFPLRGGLRESQSQPEIAVETKPETQMEKQSEAQAESKPEAQAESKPEAQTESRYTTYTSRSIPAAELLQSYLQKPDHFSPPSTNLRSSHTLPPPPPEKDELCRHELPAPLPELSGALKEFVDALHRRTLSEHDAIARGEAAFSVPPEVAEDYHNLNEYRAQSVRQAFCFAWAWYKERAWGADEIRPVSGTATNRWGNMAMNVVDSVDTILLLGLNKEEAEARKVVRNVRFDSPKPTSMFETTIRVLGGMLAGYQYTKDPVYLEKAKDVGERMLPAFSTPSGYPKGSVNLAARSATPWGWTRGCSVLSELGTVSLEYLTLAKATKDARYEQVVKRIYDTVEKAPTWDGMLPTMLHLHSGMPSHGTYTLAGSADSYYEYLLKTWLLTGKKDRRYKRMYNEAVEGITKHLLKRSPSGLLYTGEGMQGGISDSMGHLACFTGGMLALGVLHGVNPATAERDLANAKALAYTCYRMYISTATGVAAEQMSMSDEQPRVSHRGTYYILRPEALETLYYLNQITGDPIYREWGWEMWSAIEKSCRTTYGYSSLDNADRPGSFTDGEESFFFAETVKYSYLLLKDDKLVDLTKKVFNTEAHPLDVF
;
A
#
# COMPACT_ATOMS: atom_id res chain seq x y z
N MET A 1 0.11 -44.22 21.29
CA MET A 1 0.06 -45.67 20.98
C MET A 1 1.27 -46.30 21.65
N LEU A 2 1.20 -47.40 22.43
CA LEU A 2 0.07 -48.18 22.94
C LEU A 2 0.35 -48.54 24.42
N ARG A 3 -0.64 -48.40 25.30
CA ARG A 3 -0.70 -49.14 26.58
C ARG A 3 -1.80 -50.19 26.43
N ASN A 4 -1.42 -51.47 26.41
CA ASN A 4 -2.18 -52.59 26.98
C ASN A 4 -1.42 -53.90 26.73
N ALA A 5 -1.04 -54.58 27.81
CA ALA A 5 -0.48 -55.92 27.79
C ALA A 5 -1.11 -56.72 28.94
N SER A 6 -1.58 -57.94 28.69
CA SER A 6 -2.36 -58.68 29.69
C SER A 6 -2.27 -60.20 29.59
N ARG A 7 -1.51 -60.81 30.53
CA ARG A 7 -1.61 -62.22 30.98
C ARG A 7 -1.12 -63.26 29.92
N LYS A 8 -0.60 -64.45 30.26
CA LYS A 8 -0.59 -65.29 31.49
C LYS A 8 0.83 -65.84 31.84
N PRO A 9 1.03 -66.55 32.99
CA PRO A 9 2.35 -66.79 33.61
C PRO A 9 2.76 -68.27 33.81
N LEU A 10 4.02 -68.48 34.24
CA LEU A 10 4.62 -69.68 34.88
C LEU A 10 5.85 -69.22 35.73
N LYS A 11 6.48 -70.04 36.60
CA LYS A 11 6.09 -70.55 37.94
C LYS A 11 7.38 -71.07 38.67
N ASN A 12 7.33 -71.30 40.00
CA ASN A 12 8.35 -71.93 40.89
C ASN A 12 9.46 -70.97 41.43
N ARG A 13 9.63 -70.72 42.75
CA ARG A 13 10.10 -71.52 43.94
C ARG A 13 11.64 -71.44 44.12
N VAL A 14 12.23 -70.77 45.14
CA VAL A 14 12.32 -71.06 46.62
C VAL A 14 13.59 -71.87 46.97
N PRO A 15 14.34 -71.66 48.10
CA PRO A 15 14.47 -70.53 49.05
C PRO A 15 15.94 -70.14 49.45
N GLY A 16 16.11 -69.21 50.41
CA GLY A 16 17.07 -69.43 51.53
C GLY A 16 18.28 -68.48 51.70
N ALA A 17 18.57 -68.19 52.97
CA ALA A 17 19.66 -67.45 53.63
C ALA A 17 21.10 -67.56 53.03
N ASP A 18 22.07 -66.69 53.36
CA ASP A 18 22.18 -65.79 54.53
C ASP A 18 22.99 -64.48 54.29
N GLN A 19 23.24 -63.70 55.34
CA GLN A 19 23.85 -62.37 55.36
C GLN A 19 25.18 -62.24 54.58
N MET A 20 25.27 -61.22 53.72
CA MET A 20 26.54 -60.60 53.32
C MET A 20 26.48 -59.07 53.34
N ASN A 21 27.63 -58.46 53.61
CA ASN A 21 27.77 -57.05 53.99
C ASN A 21 27.45 -56.10 52.81
N PHE A 22 26.21 -55.59 52.76
CA PHE A 22 25.71 -54.73 51.69
C PHE A 22 26.58 -53.48 51.44
N ARG A 23 27.20 -52.93 52.49
CA ARG A 23 28.08 -51.74 52.41
C ARG A 23 29.36 -52.04 51.62
N GLN A 24 29.91 -53.23 51.79
CA GLN A 24 31.14 -53.69 51.14
C GLN A 24 30.89 -54.04 49.67
N ILE A 25 29.77 -54.70 49.37
CA ILE A 25 29.31 -54.93 47.98
C ILE A 25 29.06 -53.58 47.28
N THR A 26 28.48 -52.60 47.96
CA THR A 26 28.21 -51.27 47.38
C THR A 26 29.50 -50.51 47.08
N GLU A 27 30.50 -50.51 47.98
CA GLU A 27 31.79 -49.86 47.69
C GLU A 27 32.56 -50.53 46.55
N ASP A 28 32.61 -51.86 46.49
CA ASP A 28 33.26 -52.56 45.38
C ASP A 28 32.53 -52.34 44.05
N TYR A 29 31.18 -52.32 44.04
CA TYR A 29 30.41 -51.99 42.84
C TYR A 29 30.67 -50.54 42.40
N TYR A 30 30.78 -49.59 43.33
CA TYR A 30 31.08 -48.19 43.03
C TYR A 30 32.51 -48.02 42.49
N ARG A 31 33.52 -48.64 43.10
CA ARG A 31 34.91 -48.63 42.60
C ARG A 31 35.01 -49.29 41.22
N LYS A 32 34.41 -50.48 41.06
CA LYS A 32 34.59 -51.34 39.88
C LYS A 32 33.78 -50.90 38.67
N HIS A 33 32.60 -50.30 38.88
CA HIS A 33 31.77 -49.77 37.78
C HIS A 33 31.73 -48.24 37.70
N VAL A 34 31.52 -47.50 38.79
CA VAL A 34 31.41 -46.03 38.71
C VAL A 34 32.77 -45.36 38.47
N THR A 35 33.81 -45.68 39.23
CA THR A 35 35.14 -45.06 39.03
C THR A 35 35.75 -45.42 37.67
N ASN A 36 35.60 -46.68 37.21
CA ASN A 36 36.05 -47.09 35.89
C ASN A 36 35.25 -46.45 34.75
N THR A 37 33.92 -46.31 34.88
CA THR A 37 33.10 -45.64 33.86
C THR A 37 33.36 -44.13 33.84
N ALA A 38 33.54 -43.49 35.01
CA ALA A 38 33.92 -42.08 35.11
C ALA A 38 35.32 -41.82 34.50
N ASN A 39 36.30 -42.71 34.74
CA ASN A 39 37.62 -42.60 34.11
C ASN A 39 37.56 -42.89 32.59
N ALA A 40 36.76 -43.86 32.13
CA ALA A 40 36.54 -44.10 30.70
C ALA A 40 35.84 -42.90 30.02
N PHE A 41 34.83 -42.31 30.68
CA PHE A 41 34.13 -41.14 30.19
C PHE A 41 35.04 -39.90 30.17
N LYS A 42 35.81 -39.65 31.24
CA LYS A 42 36.82 -38.58 31.29
C LYS A 42 37.92 -38.78 30.24
N LYS A 43 38.36 -40.01 29.98
CA LYS A 43 39.33 -40.33 28.92
C LYS A 43 38.74 -40.19 27.50
N LYS A 44 37.44 -40.46 27.32
CA LYS A 44 36.71 -40.24 26.05
C LYS A 44 36.40 -38.75 25.82
N MET A 45 36.04 -38.02 26.88
CA MET A 45 35.77 -36.58 26.86
C MET A 45 37.06 -35.78 26.66
N ASN A 46 38.16 -36.16 27.32
CA ASN A 46 39.48 -35.58 27.05
C ASN A 46 39.97 -35.92 25.63
N ARG A 47 39.62 -37.09 25.06
CA ARG A 47 39.86 -37.37 23.63
C ARG A 47 39.01 -36.50 22.70
N LEU A 48 37.75 -36.21 23.04
CA LEU A 48 36.89 -35.30 22.29
C LEU A 48 37.34 -33.84 22.39
N LEU A 49 37.78 -33.38 23.57
CA LEU A 49 38.41 -32.08 23.76
C LEU A 49 39.74 -31.98 23.03
N LEU A 50 40.58 -33.03 23.07
CA LEU A 50 41.82 -33.08 22.31
C LEU A 50 41.55 -33.09 20.79
N LEU A 51 40.50 -33.79 20.32
CA LEU A 51 40.05 -33.73 18.92
C LEU A 51 39.53 -32.33 18.55
N ALA A 52 38.75 -31.68 19.42
CA ALA A 52 38.25 -30.33 19.18
C ALA A 52 39.41 -29.31 19.15
N VAL A 53 40.38 -29.41 20.07
CA VAL A 53 41.60 -28.60 20.06
C VAL A 53 42.47 -28.91 18.85
N ILE A 54 42.62 -30.17 18.44
CA ILE A 54 43.32 -30.53 17.19
C ILE A 54 42.58 -29.97 15.97
N VAL A 55 41.24 -30.00 15.92
CA VAL A 55 40.47 -29.41 14.82
C VAL A 55 40.62 -27.89 14.80
N VAL A 56 40.54 -27.20 15.95
CA VAL A 56 40.77 -25.75 16.03
C VAL A 56 42.21 -25.39 15.69
N VAL A 57 43.20 -26.16 16.13
CA VAL A 57 44.62 -25.95 15.78
C VAL A 57 44.90 -26.30 14.31
N VAL A 58 44.25 -27.30 13.73
CA VAL A 58 44.35 -27.60 12.29
C VAL A 58 43.66 -26.53 11.47
N ILE A 59 42.52 -25.98 11.89
CA ILE A 59 41.87 -24.83 11.24
C ILE A 59 42.74 -23.58 11.37
N PHE A 60 43.34 -23.34 12.54
CA PHE A 60 44.22 -22.19 12.76
C PHE A 60 45.52 -22.32 11.95
N ILE A 61 46.14 -23.50 11.92
CA ILE A 61 47.32 -23.78 11.11
C ILE A 61 46.98 -23.72 9.62
N THR A 62 45.87 -24.31 9.14
CA THR A 62 45.52 -24.19 7.72
C THR A 62 45.17 -22.76 7.34
N SER A 63 44.52 -21.98 8.22
CA SER A 63 44.26 -20.55 8.00
C SER A 63 45.55 -19.72 7.97
N VAL A 64 46.46 -19.91 8.94
CA VAL A 64 47.75 -19.21 9.00
C VAL A 64 48.67 -19.65 7.85
N THR A 65 48.68 -20.93 7.47
CA THR A 65 49.40 -21.41 6.28
C THR A 65 48.75 -20.91 4.99
N LEU A 66 47.42 -20.73 4.92
CA LEU A 66 46.78 -20.03 3.79
C LEU A 66 47.26 -18.57 3.72
N ILE A 67 47.24 -17.86 4.85
CA ILE A 67 47.64 -16.45 4.94
C ILE A 67 49.12 -16.27 4.61
N VAL A 68 50.01 -17.11 5.15
CA VAL A 68 51.46 -17.04 4.92
C VAL A 68 51.84 -17.50 3.50
N ASN A 69 51.21 -18.55 2.97
CA ASN A 69 51.44 -18.95 1.56
C ASN A 69 50.89 -17.88 0.61
N ASN A 70 49.72 -17.29 0.90
CA ASN A 70 49.19 -16.18 0.11
C ASN A 70 50.07 -14.94 0.19
N ALA A 71 50.67 -14.63 1.35
CA ALA A 71 51.61 -13.52 1.51
C ALA A 71 52.92 -13.75 0.73
N ALA A 72 53.50 -14.94 0.81
CA ALA A 72 54.70 -15.31 0.04
C ALA A 72 54.42 -15.38 -1.48
N LEU A 73 53.21 -15.78 -1.89
CA LEU A 73 52.73 -15.66 -3.27
C LEU A 73 52.44 -14.21 -3.66
N PHE A 74 52.14 -13.30 -2.71
CA PHE A 74 51.96 -11.89 -2.98
C PHE A 74 53.29 -11.23 -3.38
N GLU A 75 54.31 -11.32 -2.51
CA GLU A 75 55.60 -10.65 -2.75
C GLU A 75 56.34 -11.20 -3.97
N SER A 76 56.21 -12.51 -4.26
CA SER A 76 56.86 -13.13 -5.42
C SER A 76 56.17 -12.83 -6.77
N ASN A 77 54.84 -12.60 -6.80
CA ASN A 77 54.14 -12.22 -8.03
C ASN A 77 54.22 -10.71 -8.32
N VAL A 78 54.31 -9.86 -7.30
CA VAL A 78 54.33 -8.38 -7.44
C VAL A 78 55.52 -7.85 -8.28
N GLN A 79 56.60 -8.61 -8.45
CA GLN A 79 57.76 -8.21 -9.27
C GLN A 79 57.81 -8.75 -10.70
N ARG A 80 56.85 -9.57 -11.17
CA ARG A 80 56.96 -10.19 -12.53
C ARG A 80 55.80 -10.05 -13.51
N THR A 81 54.69 -9.39 -13.13
CA THR A 81 53.53 -9.24 -14.05
C THR A 81 53.09 -7.79 -14.21
N ARG A 82 53.92 -6.97 -14.89
CA ARG A 82 53.52 -5.65 -15.40
C ARG A 82 52.82 -5.78 -16.77
N SER A 83 51.57 -6.21 -16.77
CA SER A 83 50.61 -5.89 -17.83
C SER A 83 49.32 -5.40 -17.17
N MET A 84 48.86 -4.20 -17.55
CA MET A 84 47.66 -3.60 -16.97
C MET A 84 46.41 -4.16 -17.66
N THR A 85 46.04 -5.39 -17.31
CA THR A 85 44.68 -5.88 -17.57
C THR A 85 43.74 -5.14 -16.63
N SER A 86 43.29 -3.94 -17.01
CA SER A 86 42.29 -3.16 -16.28
C SER A 86 40.89 -3.76 -16.46
N THR A 87 40.72 -5.02 -16.08
CA THR A 87 39.41 -5.59 -15.80
C THR A 87 38.86 -4.84 -14.60
N MET A 88 38.03 -3.83 -14.84
CA MET A 88 37.40 -3.04 -13.78
C MET A 88 36.35 -3.88 -13.05
N ARG A 89 36.82 -4.84 -12.23
CA ARG A 89 36.00 -5.44 -11.18
C ARG A 89 35.61 -4.33 -10.23
N ILE A 90 34.33 -3.96 -10.24
CA ILE A 90 33.75 -3.06 -9.26
C ILE A 90 33.68 -3.82 -7.93
N GLY A 91 34.75 -3.69 -7.15
CA GLY A 91 34.92 -4.25 -5.82
C GLY A 91 36.13 -3.56 -5.16
N ASP A 92 35.98 -2.84 -4.05
CA ASP A 92 34.79 -2.68 -3.21
C ASP A 92 34.05 -1.36 -3.45
N VAL A 93 32.81 -1.44 -3.94
CA VAL A 93 31.79 -0.40 -3.74
C VAL A 93 30.83 -0.93 -2.68
N ASP A 94 30.64 -0.21 -1.58
CA ASP A 94 29.61 -0.57 -0.60
C ASP A 94 28.22 -0.24 -1.16
N VAL A 95 27.62 -1.22 -1.85
CA VAL A 95 26.34 -1.08 -2.58
C VAL A 95 25.14 -0.86 -1.63
N LYS A 96 25.33 -0.83 -0.30
CA LYS A 96 24.25 -0.64 0.68
C LYS A 96 23.39 0.62 0.47
N HIS A 97 23.93 1.68 -0.15
CA HIS A 97 23.23 2.98 -0.21
C HIS A 97 22.96 3.53 -1.63
N GLY A 98 23.46 2.90 -2.69
CA GLY A 98 23.11 3.27 -4.07
C GLY A 98 23.68 4.61 -4.54
N TYR A 99 24.93 4.91 -4.19
CA TYR A 99 25.66 6.09 -4.64
C TYR A 99 26.93 5.72 -5.42
N LEU A 100 27.33 6.60 -6.33
CA LEU A 100 28.63 6.63 -7.00
C LEU A 100 29.45 7.82 -6.46
N PHE A 101 30.78 7.67 -6.44
CA PHE A 101 31.70 8.62 -5.81
C PHE A 101 32.98 8.72 -6.67
N ASP A 102 33.42 9.94 -6.99
CA ASP A 102 34.62 10.17 -7.84
C ASP A 102 35.81 10.80 -7.09
N GLY A 103 35.66 11.01 -5.78
CA GLY A 103 36.63 11.71 -4.92
C GLY A 103 36.35 13.19 -4.73
N SER A 104 35.40 13.77 -5.48
CA SER A 104 34.98 15.17 -5.39
C SER A 104 33.47 15.35 -5.22
N HIS A 105 32.64 14.48 -5.81
CA HIS A 105 31.18 14.57 -5.82
C HIS A 105 30.49 13.24 -5.50
N VAL A 106 29.21 13.33 -5.13
CA VAL A 106 28.36 12.19 -4.70
C VAL A 106 27.14 12.09 -5.61
N PHE A 107 27.00 10.98 -6.35
CA PHE A 107 25.94 10.78 -7.35
C PHE A 107 24.97 9.70 -6.87
N ARG A 108 23.64 9.91 -7.00
CA ARG A 108 22.60 8.98 -6.53
C ARG A 108 22.02 8.15 -7.69
N ILE A 109 21.95 6.83 -7.53
CA ILE A 109 21.37 5.92 -8.53
C ILE A 109 19.89 5.65 -8.21
N PRO A 110 18.95 5.72 -9.18
CA PRO A 110 17.54 5.37 -8.96
C PRO A 110 17.33 3.87 -8.68
N ARG A 111 16.44 3.54 -7.73
CA ARG A 111 16.01 2.15 -7.49
C ARG A 111 15.10 1.68 -8.63
N GLY A 112 15.40 0.51 -9.19
CA GLY A 112 14.62 -0.10 -10.29
C GLY A 112 15.49 -0.64 -11.45
N PHE A 113 16.76 -0.25 -11.54
CA PHE A 113 17.70 -0.85 -12.49
C PHE A 113 18.16 -2.25 -12.02
N ASP A 114 18.08 -3.23 -12.92
CA ASP A 114 18.70 -4.55 -12.74
C ASP A 114 20.11 -4.53 -13.33
N THR A 115 21.11 -4.34 -12.45
CA THR A 115 22.53 -4.31 -12.82
C THR A 115 23.13 -5.69 -13.06
N GLU A 116 22.42 -6.78 -12.79
CA GLU A 116 22.93 -8.16 -12.95
C GLU A 116 22.87 -8.64 -14.42
N ARG A 117 22.19 -7.89 -15.31
CA ARG A 117 21.88 -8.33 -16.70
C ARG A 117 22.61 -7.58 -17.81
N MET A 118 23.63 -6.77 -17.50
CA MET A 118 24.36 -6.00 -18.52
C MET A 118 25.88 -6.16 -18.38
N THR A 119 26.46 -7.09 -19.14
CA THR A 119 27.91 -7.32 -19.19
C THR A 119 28.57 -6.45 -20.27
N ILE A 120 28.95 -5.22 -19.92
CA ILE A 120 29.87 -4.42 -20.73
C ILE A 120 31.29 -4.91 -20.43
N ALA A 121 32.00 -5.43 -21.44
CA ALA A 121 33.33 -6.00 -21.28
C ALA A 121 34.33 -5.30 -22.23
N SER A 122 34.97 -4.24 -21.74
CA SER A 122 36.10 -3.59 -22.41
C SER A 122 37.35 -4.49 -22.31
N TRP A 123 37.63 -5.26 -23.36
CA TRP A 123 38.92 -5.91 -23.53
C TRP A 123 39.84 -4.98 -24.32
N ILE A 124 40.97 -4.61 -23.73
CA ILE A 124 42.07 -3.96 -24.44
C ILE A 124 43.22 -4.97 -24.44
N TYR A 125 43.47 -5.62 -25.58
CA TYR A 125 44.64 -6.46 -25.76
C TYR A 125 45.90 -5.59 -25.98
N PRO A 126 46.92 -5.66 -25.10
CA PRO A 126 48.28 -5.34 -25.52
C PRO A 126 48.81 -6.41 -26.49
N ASP A 127 49.79 -6.02 -27.30
CA ASP A 127 50.69 -6.92 -28.06
C ASP A 127 50.14 -7.65 -29.32
N SER A 128 49.18 -7.07 -30.06
CA SER A 128 48.76 -7.62 -31.39
C SER A 128 48.65 -6.62 -32.56
N GLY A 129 49.02 -5.34 -32.38
CA GLY A 129 48.93 -4.28 -33.40
C GLY A 129 47.50 -3.77 -33.68
N LYS A 130 46.50 -4.66 -33.59
CA LYS A 130 45.09 -4.28 -33.46
C LYS A 130 44.77 -4.02 -31.99
N LYS A 131 43.99 -2.97 -31.73
CA LYS A 131 43.45 -2.67 -30.40
C LYS A 131 41.94 -2.71 -30.46
N ASP A 132 41.36 -3.70 -29.78
CA ASP A 132 39.95 -3.65 -29.41
C ASP A 132 39.75 -2.44 -28.48
N LEU A 133 38.82 -1.57 -28.85
CA LEU A 133 38.47 -0.35 -28.12
C LEU A 133 37.28 -0.58 -27.19
N MET A 134 36.30 -1.34 -27.66
CA MET A 134 35.04 -1.59 -26.94
C MET A 134 34.35 -2.82 -27.52
N THR A 135 33.93 -3.75 -26.66
CA THR A 135 33.16 -4.93 -27.06
C THR A 135 31.88 -5.01 -26.25
N VAL A 136 30.76 -5.25 -26.93
CA VAL A 136 29.40 -5.24 -26.35
C VAL A 136 28.66 -6.50 -26.77
N PHE A 137 28.32 -7.33 -25.78
CA PHE A 137 27.52 -8.55 -25.98
C PHE A 137 26.12 -8.39 -25.38
N SER A 138 25.15 -9.15 -25.86
CA SER A 138 23.86 -9.30 -25.21
C SER A 138 23.37 -10.75 -25.24
N ASN A 139 23.57 -11.51 -24.16
CA ASN A 139 22.69 -12.66 -23.89
C ASN A 139 22.58 -13.05 -22.41
N GLN A 140 21.54 -13.83 -22.12
CA GLN A 140 21.46 -14.70 -20.94
C GLN A 140 22.43 -15.88 -21.07
N GLN A 141 22.96 -16.35 -19.94
CA GLN A 141 23.79 -17.56 -19.79
C GLN A 141 25.04 -17.66 -20.71
N VAL A 142 26.18 -17.26 -20.16
CA VAL A 142 27.47 -17.86 -20.51
C VAL A 142 27.48 -19.28 -19.92
N SER A 143 27.78 -20.29 -20.74
CA SER A 143 28.14 -21.63 -20.27
C SER A 143 29.67 -21.75 -20.11
N ASP A 144 30.12 -22.73 -19.34
CA ASP A 144 31.54 -22.87 -18.94
C ASP A 144 32.53 -23.01 -20.11
N ASP A 145 32.07 -23.36 -21.32
CA ASP A 145 32.87 -23.45 -22.56
C ASP A 145 33.15 -22.09 -23.25
N HIS A 146 32.84 -20.96 -22.60
CA HIS A 146 33.29 -19.61 -22.98
C HIS A 146 32.88 -19.10 -24.39
N ARG A 147 31.81 -19.63 -25.00
CA ARG A 147 31.28 -19.13 -26.30
C ARG A 147 29.98 -18.32 -26.13
N PRO A 148 29.85 -17.13 -26.75
CA PRO A 148 28.62 -16.34 -26.68
C PRO A 148 27.50 -16.95 -27.55
N THR A 149 26.35 -17.22 -26.95
CA THR A 149 25.24 -18.01 -27.53
C THR A 149 24.23 -17.19 -28.34
N ASP A 150 24.08 -15.91 -28.05
CA ASP A 150 23.48 -14.89 -28.93
C ASP A 150 24.36 -13.63 -28.93
N GLY A 151 24.15 -12.76 -29.92
CA GLY A 151 25.21 -11.94 -30.50
C GLY A 151 25.67 -10.67 -29.76
N GLY A 152 26.60 -9.99 -30.42
CA GLY A 152 27.24 -8.74 -30.00
C GLY A 152 28.03 -8.08 -31.12
N PHE A 153 28.76 -7.01 -30.79
CA PHE A 153 29.67 -6.32 -31.70
C PHE A 153 30.94 -5.81 -30.97
N SER A 154 32.02 -5.67 -31.75
CA SER A 154 33.33 -5.17 -31.32
C SER A 154 33.74 -3.97 -32.16
N LEU A 155 34.28 -2.93 -31.52
CA LEU A 155 34.97 -1.81 -32.14
C LEU A 155 36.47 -2.04 -32.07
N ILE A 156 37.13 -2.08 -33.23
CA ILE A 156 38.55 -2.40 -33.38
C ILE A 156 39.25 -1.22 -34.04
N TYR A 157 40.31 -0.68 -33.44
CA TYR A 157 41.19 0.32 -34.05
C TYR A 157 42.52 -0.31 -34.45
N ASN A 158 42.91 -0.09 -35.71
CA ASN A 158 44.20 -0.50 -36.21
C ASN A 158 45.20 0.66 -36.05
N SER A 159 46.22 0.52 -35.21
CA SER A 159 47.19 1.61 -35.00
C SER A 159 48.00 1.93 -36.26
N ASP A 160 48.17 0.93 -37.12
CA ASP A 160 49.18 0.95 -38.18
C ASP A 160 48.70 1.73 -39.41
N ASP A 161 47.39 1.85 -39.59
CA ASP A 161 46.78 2.62 -40.69
C ASP A 161 45.61 3.53 -40.27
N GLN A 162 45.45 3.72 -38.95
CA GLN A 162 44.45 4.54 -38.27
C GLN A 162 42.98 4.24 -38.65
N SER A 163 42.70 3.06 -39.21
CA SER A 163 41.33 2.65 -39.50
C SER A 163 40.58 2.20 -38.23
N VAL A 164 39.26 2.41 -38.24
CA VAL A 164 38.33 1.80 -37.27
C VAL A 164 37.45 0.81 -38.03
N CYS A 165 37.27 -0.36 -37.43
CA CYS A 165 36.42 -1.44 -37.89
C CYS A 165 35.33 -1.74 -36.85
N VAL A 166 34.17 -2.17 -37.33
CA VAL A 166 33.14 -2.82 -36.53
C VAL A 166 33.07 -4.28 -36.95
N GLU A 167 33.27 -5.19 -36.01
CA GLU A 167 32.93 -6.61 -36.18
C GLU A 167 31.59 -6.89 -35.49
N SER A 168 30.66 -7.55 -36.17
CA SER A 168 29.43 -8.05 -35.57
C SER A 168 29.41 -9.58 -35.59
N VAL A 169 29.00 -10.19 -34.48
CA VAL A 169 29.08 -11.64 -34.26
C VAL A 169 27.71 -12.17 -33.80
N TYR A 170 27.19 -13.20 -34.48
CA TYR A 170 25.96 -13.88 -34.11
C TYR A 170 26.00 -15.36 -34.50
N ARG A 171 25.79 -16.26 -33.53
CA ARG A 171 25.69 -17.73 -33.70
C ARG A 171 26.67 -18.29 -34.74
N ASP A 172 27.96 -18.24 -34.39
CA ASP A 172 29.10 -18.75 -35.17
C ASP A 172 29.29 -18.13 -36.57
N ARG A 173 28.74 -16.94 -36.82
CA ARG A 173 29.07 -16.09 -37.98
C ARG A 173 29.53 -14.72 -37.52
N SER A 174 30.61 -14.21 -38.09
CA SER A 174 31.00 -12.81 -37.96
C SER A 174 31.00 -12.08 -39.30
N SER A 175 30.87 -10.76 -39.24
CA SER A 175 31.04 -9.87 -40.40
C SER A 175 31.73 -8.58 -39.95
N ILE A 176 32.78 -8.21 -40.68
CA ILE A 176 33.65 -7.07 -40.35
C ILE A 176 33.45 -5.98 -41.40
N LEU A 177 33.18 -4.76 -40.95
CA LEU A 177 33.13 -3.56 -41.78
C LEU A 177 34.21 -2.57 -41.30
N CYS A 178 35.16 -2.24 -42.17
CA CYS A 178 36.22 -1.26 -41.89
C CYS A 178 36.08 -0.03 -42.78
N THR A 179 36.37 1.16 -42.26
CA THR A 179 36.57 2.36 -43.08
C THR A 179 37.70 3.21 -42.51
N LYS A 180 38.42 3.89 -43.41
CA LYS A 180 39.41 4.91 -43.03
C LYS A 180 38.70 6.23 -42.75
N ALA A 181 38.10 6.31 -41.57
CA ALA A 181 37.68 7.57 -41.00
C ALA A 181 38.92 8.47 -40.80
N GLY A 182 38.86 9.72 -41.26
CA GLY A 182 40.05 10.58 -41.38
C GLY A 182 40.66 10.95 -40.03
N VAL A 183 41.89 10.48 -39.77
CA VAL A 183 42.77 10.85 -38.63
C VAL A 183 42.04 10.87 -37.28
N VAL A 184 41.28 9.82 -36.99
CA VAL A 184 40.61 9.66 -35.69
C VAL A 184 41.59 9.13 -34.64
N ASN A 185 42.40 10.02 -34.06
CA ASN A 185 43.26 9.70 -32.93
C ASN A 185 42.41 9.38 -31.68
N PRO A 186 42.46 8.15 -31.11
CA PRO A 186 41.68 7.80 -29.92
C PRO A 186 41.93 8.70 -28.71
N ALA A 187 43.11 9.34 -28.61
CA ALA A 187 43.43 10.26 -27.52
C ALA A 187 42.67 11.61 -27.58
N THR A 188 41.90 11.89 -28.64
CA THR A 188 41.00 13.05 -28.70
C THR A 188 39.53 12.68 -28.48
N TRP A 189 39.21 11.40 -28.28
CA TRP A 189 37.84 10.93 -28.09
C TRP A 189 37.42 11.19 -26.64
N THR A 190 36.48 12.11 -26.45
CA THR A 190 35.88 12.40 -25.14
C THR A 190 34.49 11.77 -25.01
N HIS A 191 33.80 11.54 -26.13
CA HIS A 191 32.44 11.02 -26.18
C HIS A 191 32.27 10.04 -27.35
N VAL A 192 31.68 8.86 -27.11
CA VAL A 192 31.30 7.89 -28.15
C VAL A 192 29.83 7.48 -27.97
N THR A 193 29.06 7.47 -29.05
CA THR A 193 27.60 7.22 -29.02
C THR A 193 27.20 6.26 -30.14
N LEU A 194 26.34 5.28 -29.82
CA LEU A 194 25.74 4.35 -30.78
C LEU A 194 24.23 4.62 -30.90
N VAL A 195 23.79 5.08 -32.07
CA VAL A 195 22.38 5.23 -32.40
C VAL A 195 21.90 3.98 -33.13
N VAL A 196 20.77 3.42 -32.67
CA VAL A 196 20.16 2.21 -33.25
C VAL A 196 18.78 2.54 -33.80
N SER A 197 18.65 2.48 -35.12
CA SER A 197 17.42 2.73 -35.87
C SER A 197 16.80 1.41 -36.37
N PRO A 198 15.63 1.00 -35.86
CA PRO A 198 14.86 -0.10 -36.46
C PRO A 198 14.36 0.36 -37.84
N LEU A 199 14.57 -0.46 -38.88
CA LEU A 199 14.23 -0.08 -40.26
C LEU A 199 12.82 -0.51 -40.69
N ASP A 200 12.19 -1.42 -39.92
CA ASP A 200 10.98 -2.13 -40.32
C ASP A 200 10.16 -2.39 -39.03
N GLN A 201 9.07 -1.64 -38.86
CA GLN A 201 8.14 -1.78 -37.73
C GLN A 201 6.75 -2.27 -38.15
N GLU A 202 6.31 -2.01 -39.38
CA GLU A 202 4.95 -2.33 -39.85
C GLU A 202 4.73 -3.83 -40.06
N SER A 203 5.79 -4.59 -40.35
CA SER A 203 5.73 -6.05 -40.52
C SER A 203 5.71 -6.84 -39.20
N GLY A 204 5.97 -6.20 -38.07
CA GLY A 204 6.07 -6.83 -36.74
C GLY A 204 7.29 -7.74 -36.53
N ASP A 205 8.08 -8.02 -37.57
CA ASP A 205 9.21 -8.97 -37.53
C ASP A 205 10.53 -8.25 -37.87
N CYS A 206 11.24 -7.83 -36.81
CA CYS A 206 12.36 -6.90 -36.91
C CYS A 206 13.64 -7.57 -37.44
N ARG A 207 13.75 -7.64 -38.77
CA ARG A 207 14.81 -8.39 -39.48
C ARG A 207 16.05 -7.61 -39.88
N LYS A 208 16.08 -6.27 -39.77
CA LYS A 208 17.30 -5.44 -39.95
C LYS A 208 17.23 -4.17 -39.10
N SER A 209 18.38 -3.72 -38.60
CA SER A 209 18.53 -2.40 -37.97
C SER A 209 19.76 -1.68 -38.52
N LEU A 210 19.66 -0.37 -38.73
CA LEU A 210 20.77 0.50 -39.07
C LEU A 210 21.39 1.03 -37.77
N HIS A 211 22.72 1.03 -37.72
CA HIS A 211 23.53 1.45 -36.58
C HIS A 211 24.45 2.56 -37.02
N THR A 212 24.43 3.68 -36.32
CA THR A 212 25.30 4.84 -36.57
C THR A 212 26.16 5.10 -35.35
N ILE A 213 27.48 5.14 -35.55
CA ILE A 213 28.44 5.47 -34.48
C ILE A 213 28.87 6.93 -34.64
N TYR A 214 28.76 7.69 -33.57
CA TYR A 214 29.21 9.07 -33.45
C TYR A 214 30.39 9.15 -32.48
N ILE A 215 31.37 10.00 -32.80
CA ILE A 215 32.49 10.31 -31.90
C ILE A 215 32.59 11.83 -31.77
N ASN A 216 32.64 12.33 -30.53
CA ASN A 216 32.56 13.76 -30.19
C ASN A 216 31.41 14.47 -30.95
N GLY A 217 30.24 13.83 -31.01
CA GLY A 217 29.05 14.34 -31.70
C GLY A 217 29.05 14.24 -33.23
N LYS A 218 30.15 13.80 -33.87
CA LYS A 218 30.23 13.67 -35.35
C LYS A 218 29.97 12.23 -35.80
N PRO A 219 29.07 11.99 -36.78
CA PRO A 219 28.83 10.65 -37.31
C PRO A 219 30.08 10.15 -38.04
N LEU A 220 30.48 8.91 -37.76
CA LEU A 220 31.73 8.33 -38.21
C LEU A 220 31.51 7.08 -39.06
N PHE A 221 30.50 6.26 -38.73
CA PHE A 221 30.17 5.01 -39.42
C PHE A 221 28.66 4.76 -39.46
N ASN A 222 28.19 4.15 -40.55
CA ASN A 222 26.88 3.51 -40.68
C ASN A 222 27.08 2.03 -41.02
N PHE A 223 26.43 1.11 -40.30
CA PHE A 223 26.45 -0.33 -40.60
C PHE A 223 25.09 -0.99 -40.29
N PHE A 224 24.80 -2.12 -40.92
CA PHE A 224 23.54 -2.85 -40.74
C PHE A 224 23.74 -4.10 -39.89
N SER A 225 22.97 -4.25 -38.80
CA SER A 225 22.87 -5.53 -38.10
C SER A 225 21.85 -6.44 -38.81
N PRO A 226 22.15 -7.73 -39.01
CA PRO A 226 21.23 -8.68 -39.64
C PRO A 226 20.06 -9.11 -38.74
N HIS A 227 20.07 -8.80 -37.43
CA HIS A 227 18.98 -9.05 -36.47
C HIS A 227 18.80 -7.84 -35.53
N CYS A 228 17.58 -7.61 -35.01
CA CYS A 228 17.28 -6.45 -34.17
C CYS A 228 17.61 -6.62 -32.67
N LEU A 229 18.31 -5.63 -32.12
CA LEU A 229 18.55 -5.42 -30.68
C LEU A 229 17.32 -4.83 -29.94
N SER A 230 16.09 -5.18 -30.36
CA SER A 230 14.85 -4.49 -29.96
C SER A 230 14.35 -4.76 -28.54
N LYS A 231 15.08 -5.54 -27.72
CA LYS A 231 14.78 -5.79 -26.30
C LYS A 231 15.71 -5.07 -25.31
N ALA A 232 16.66 -4.25 -25.79
CA ALA A 232 17.47 -3.39 -24.92
C ALA A 232 16.68 -2.14 -24.48
N PRO A 233 16.67 -1.79 -23.17
CA PRO A 233 15.95 -0.62 -22.67
C PRO A 233 16.61 0.71 -23.09
N PRO A 234 15.86 1.83 -23.12
CA PRO A 234 16.43 3.16 -23.33
C PRO A 234 17.19 3.65 -22.09
N MET A 235 18.23 4.45 -22.30
CA MET A 235 18.91 5.23 -21.25
C MET A 235 18.54 6.71 -21.36
N ILE A 236 18.60 7.43 -20.25
CA ILE A 236 18.36 8.88 -20.16
C ILE A 236 19.70 9.59 -19.95
N GLY A 237 19.90 10.75 -20.58
CA GLY A 237 21.10 11.58 -20.46
C GLY A 237 20.76 13.05 -20.22
N MET A 238 21.79 13.89 -20.09
CA MET A 238 21.66 15.32 -19.75
C MET A 238 22.60 16.16 -20.61
N ASP A 239 22.11 17.31 -21.09
CA ASP A 239 22.93 18.27 -21.85
C ASP A 239 23.74 19.15 -20.87
N THR A 240 25.06 19.23 -21.09
CA THR A 240 26.01 19.98 -20.24
C THR A 240 26.21 21.44 -20.66
N LEU A 241 25.64 21.88 -21.79
CA LEU A 241 25.63 23.28 -22.23
C LEU A 241 24.32 24.00 -21.89
N GLU A 242 23.18 23.30 -21.89
CA GLU A 242 21.85 23.91 -21.62
C GLU A 242 21.10 23.37 -20.38
N HIS A 243 21.61 22.34 -19.69
CA HIS A 243 21.05 21.78 -18.45
C HIS A 243 19.56 21.37 -18.53
N ARG A 244 19.15 20.75 -19.65
CA ARG A 244 17.80 20.17 -19.83
C ARG A 244 17.84 18.64 -19.94
N PRO A 245 16.84 17.92 -19.38
CA PRO A 245 16.70 16.48 -19.58
C PRO A 245 16.02 16.17 -20.92
N PHE A 246 16.38 15.05 -21.55
CA PHE A 246 15.66 14.51 -22.71
C PHE A 246 15.57 12.98 -22.68
N ILE A 247 14.58 12.42 -23.40
CA ILE A 247 14.46 10.97 -23.60
C ILE A 247 14.83 10.65 -25.06
N GLY A 248 15.96 9.99 -25.23
CA GLY A 248 16.48 9.51 -26.52
C GLY A 248 17.59 8.49 -26.28
N ARG A 249 17.92 7.64 -27.26
CA ARG A 249 18.83 6.49 -27.05
C ARG A 249 20.29 6.91 -26.75
N MET A 250 20.61 6.98 -25.45
CA MET A 250 21.94 6.91 -24.80
C MET A 250 22.97 8.02 -25.12
N SER A 251 23.52 8.62 -24.06
CA SER A 251 24.71 9.50 -24.06
C SER A 251 25.18 9.77 -22.62
N VAL A 252 26.46 9.69 -22.19
CA VAL A 252 27.74 9.11 -22.71
C VAL A 252 28.63 8.71 -21.49
N PHE A 253 29.79 8.05 -21.68
CA PHE A 253 30.86 7.86 -20.66
C PHE A 253 32.14 8.64 -21.03
N VAL A 254 32.92 9.07 -20.04
CA VAL A 254 34.24 9.73 -20.20
C VAL A 254 35.34 8.91 -19.52
N LEU A 255 36.54 8.85 -20.13
CA LEU A 255 37.76 8.26 -19.54
C LEU A 255 38.98 9.16 -19.80
N SER A 256 39.51 9.80 -18.74
CA SER A 256 40.85 10.39 -18.73
C SER A 256 41.25 10.80 -17.31
N GLU A 257 42.15 10.05 -16.66
CA GLU A 257 42.71 10.39 -15.34
C GLU A 257 44.23 10.60 -15.46
N ARG A 258 44.68 11.86 -15.34
CA ARG A 258 46.09 12.29 -15.07
C ARG A 258 46.20 13.82 -15.02
N ALA A 259 46.02 14.40 -13.83
CA ALA A 259 46.41 15.80 -13.54
C ALA A 259 46.32 16.19 -12.04
N PHE A 260 45.44 15.56 -11.27
CA PHE A 260 44.90 16.18 -10.06
C PHE A 260 45.72 15.99 -8.76
N THR A 261 46.60 14.99 -8.70
CA THR A 261 47.26 14.58 -7.45
C THR A 261 48.46 15.44 -7.02
N ASP A 262 49.20 16.04 -7.95
CA ASP A 262 50.46 16.73 -7.62
C ASP A 262 50.27 18.19 -7.14
N ALA A 263 49.18 18.86 -7.55
CA ALA A 263 48.91 20.24 -7.18
C ALA A 263 48.43 20.40 -5.72
N LEU A 264 47.57 19.49 -5.26
CA LEU A 264 46.89 19.64 -3.96
C LEU A 264 47.84 19.49 -2.76
N VAL A 265 48.89 18.69 -2.90
CA VAL A 265 49.92 18.49 -1.86
C VAL A 265 50.85 19.70 -1.74
N ALA A 266 51.05 20.45 -2.83
CA ALA A 266 51.90 21.64 -2.85
C ALA A 266 51.22 22.89 -2.24
N SER A 267 49.89 22.99 -2.31
CA SER A 267 49.16 24.19 -1.85
C SER A 267 48.85 24.23 -0.34
N LEU A 268 48.97 23.12 0.39
CA LEU A 268 48.55 23.04 1.81
C LEU A 268 49.65 23.37 2.84
N THR A 269 50.83 23.78 2.39
CA THR A 269 51.95 24.19 3.26
C THR A 269 52.40 25.65 3.06
N GLY A 270 51.74 26.39 2.14
CA GLY A 270 52.09 27.76 1.77
C GLY A 270 51.18 28.83 2.38
N MET A 271 51.77 29.67 3.23
CA MET A 271 51.33 31.05 3.54
C MET A 271 49.95 31.26 4.19
N ARG A 272 49.98 31.35 5.53
CA ARG A 272 49.24 32.44 6.21
C ARG A 272 49.85 33.78 5.79
N GLY A 273 49.00 34.75 5.46
CA GLY A 273 49.43 36.10 5.08
C GLY A 273 49.21 36.32 3.59
N GLU A 274 48.74 37.53 3.26
CA GLU A 274 48.12 37.87 1.97
C GLU A 274 46.77 37.11 1.75
N LEU A 275 45.71 37.71 1.22
CA LEU A 275 45.57 39.05 0.64
C LEU A 275 44.36 39.81 1.24
N SER A 276 44.61 40.65 2.24
CA SER A 276 43.65 41.60 2.83
C SER A 276 43.30 42.79 1.91
N ALA A 277 43.40 42.62 0.58
CA ALA A 277 43.29 43.69 -0.42
C ALA A 277 42.24 43.44 -1.51
N ALA A 278 41.53 42.30 -1.49
CA ALA A 278 40.40 42.04 -2.41
C ALA A 278 39.07 42.71 -1.97
N MET A 279 39.04 43.35 -0.80
CA MET A 279 37.84 43.96 -0.21
C MET A 279 37.67 45.45 -0.57
N GLN A 280 38.36 45.95 -1.61
CA GLN A 280 38.45 47.40 -1.90
C GLN A 280 38.45 47.76 -3.40
N ALA A 281 38.05 46.86 -4.28
CA ALA A 281 37.95 47.09 -5.72
C ALA A 281 36.49 46.96 -6.23
N ALA A 282 35.86 48.12 -6.46
CA ALA A 282 34.56 48.36 -7.11
C ALA A 282 33.30 47.64 -6.53
N CYS A 283 32.25 48.31 -6.07
CA CYS A 283 32.00 49.75 -5.93
C CYS A 283 32.18 50.62 -7.20
N ASN A 284 31.49 50.31 -8.31
CA ASN A 284 31.06 51.25 -9.36
C ASN A 284 30.25 50.54 -10.47
N GLY A 285 29.36 51.26 -11.18
CA GLY A 285 28.61 50.75 -12.36
C GLY A 285 27.23 50.16 -12.02
N LEU A 286 26.09 50.86 -11.90
CA LEU A 286 25.47 51.99 -12.64
C LEU A 286 24.70 51.62 -13.94
N TYR A 287 23.36 51.72 -13.83
CA TYR A 287 22.43 52.40 -14.76
C TYR A 287 21.74 51.71 -15.97
N PHE A 288 20.53 52.23 -16.23
CA PHE A 288 19.57 52.11 -17.37
C PHE A 288 18.98 50.69 -17.67
N ALA A 289 17.67 50.46 -17.86
CA ALA A 289 16.57 51.18 -18.55
C ALA A 289 16.62 51.01 -20.09
N SER A 290 15.54 51.03 -20.89
CA SER A 290 14.06 51.05 -20.67
C SER A 290 13.34 50.90 -22.03
N SER A 291 12.00 50.76 -22.06
CA SER A 291 11.09 51.10 -23.19
C SER A 291 11.14 50.22 -24.46
N SER A 292 10.16 50.20 -25.40
CA SER A 292 8.70 50.46 -25.36
C SER A 292 8.02 50.12 -26.72
N PHE A 293 6.81 49.53 -26.68
CA PHE A 293 5.70 49.73 -27.65
C PHE A 293 5.80 49.15 -29.11
N PRO A 294 4.72 49.14 -29.95
CA PRO A 294 4.33 47.95 -30.75
C PRO A 294 4.08 48.22 -32.25
N LEU A 295 3.37 47.33 -32.99
CA LEU A 295 2.20 47.67 -33.86
C LEU A 295 1.47 46.47 -34.54
N ARG A 296 0.30 46.79 -35.11
CA ARG A 296 -0.77 46.07 -35.88
C ARG A 296 -0.33 45.03 -36.96
N GLY A 297 -1.21 44.18 -37.55
CA GLY A 297 -2.66 43.92 -37.35
C GLY A 297 -3.48 43.65 -38.65
N GLY A 298 -4.77 43.24 -38.54
CA GLY A 298 -5.75 43.01 -39.65
C GLY A 298 -5.86 41.55 -40.14
N LEU A 299 -6.95 41.01 -40.74
CA LEU A 299 -8.34 41.40 -41.14
C LEU A 299 -9.24 40.10 -41.14
N ARG A 300 -10.52 39.95 -41.60
CA ARG A 300 -11.56 40.76 -42.31
C ARG A 300 -13.00 40.16 -42.11
N GLU A 301 -13.98 40.83 -42.73
CA GLU A 301 -15.41 40.54 -43.14
C GLU A 301 -15.84 39.12 -43.61
N SER A 302 -17.14 38.76 -43.83
CA SER A 302 -18.45 39.51 -43.80
C SER A 302 -19.72 38.62 -43.61
N GLN A 303 -20.82 39.25 -43.12
CA GLN A 303 -22.28 39.14 -43.40
C GLN A 303 -22.87 37.86 -44.08
N SER A 304 -24.04 37.35 -43.68
CA SER A 304 -25.36 37.97 -43.97
C SER A 304 -26.58 37.30 -43.29
N GLN A 305 -27.75 37.97 -43.37
CA GLN A 305 -29.10 37.62 -42.84
C GLN A 305 -30.09 37.37 -44.04
N PRO A 306 -31.41 37.06 -43.92
CA PRO A 306 -32.36 37.45 -42.85
C PRO A 306 -33.47 36.43 -42.42
N GLU A 307 -34.17 36.80 -41.32
CA GLU A 307 -35.63 36.88 -41.04
C GLU A 307 -36.66 36.08 -41.89
N ILE A 308 -37.83 35.65 -41.38
CA ILE A 308 -38.98 36.47 -40.92
C ILE A 308 -39.82 35.76 -39.82
N ALA A 309 -40.55 36.53 -39.01
CA ALA A 309 -41.41 36.09 -37.89
C ALA A 309 -42.92 35.99 -38.25
N VAL A 310 -43.74 35.45 -37.33
CA VAL A 310 -45.23 35.57 -37.12
C VAL A 310 -45.69 34.35 -36.29
N GLU A 311 -46.70 34.33 -35.41
CA GLU A 311 -47.36 35.29 -34.49
C GLU A 311 -48.39 34.47 -33.65
N THR A 312 -49.19 35.11 -32.78
CA THR A 312 -50.46 34.65 -32.16
C THR A 312 -50.44 33.69 -30.95
N LYS A 313 -51.02 34.17 -29.83
CA LYS A 313 -51.90 33.39 -28.93
C LYS A 313 -53.34 33.42 -29.48
N PRO A 314 -54.28 32.61 -28.97
CA PRO A 314 -55.18 33.14 -27.93
C PRO A 314 -55.56 32.12 -26.82
N GLU A 315 -56.54 32.49 -25.98
CA GLU A 315 -56.91 31.84 -24.72
C GLU A 315 -58.30 31.17 -24.77
N THR A 316 -58.56 30.23 -23.86
CA THR A 316 -59.82 30.00 -23.09
C THR A 316 -59.59 28.75 -22.21
N GLN A 317 -59.83 28.70 -20.90
CA GLN A 317 -60.96 29.08 -20.04
C GLN A 317 -62.27 28.29 -20.25
N MET A 318 -62.51 27.33 -19.35
CA MET A 318 -63.71 27.20 -18.49
C MET A 318 -63.49 26.02 -17.51
N GLU A 319 -64.12 25.84 -16.35
CA GLU A 319 -64.69 26.64 -15.23
C GLU A 319 -65.56 25.63 -14.42
N LYS A 320 -65.92 25.95 -13.16
CA LYS A 320 -66.94 25.28 -12.30
C LYS A 320 -66.47 23.98 -11.59
N GLN A 321 -66.33 23.98 -10.24
CA GLN A 321 -67.33 23.86 -9.14
C GLN A 321 -67.39 22.40 -8.61
N SER A 322 -67.65 22.10 -7.33
CA SER A 322 -68.06 22.91 -6.15
C SER A 322 -67.66 22.25 -4.81
N GLU A 323 -67.60 23.05 -3.73
CA GLU A 323 -68.05 22.77 -2.34
C GLU A 323 -67.64 21.44 -1.64
N ALA A 324 -66.89 21.49 -0.53
CA ALA A 324 -67.34 21.52 0.89
C ALA A 324 -67.66 20.12 1.47
N GLN A 325 -67.58 19.82 2.77
CA GLN A 325 -67.53 20.66 3.98
C GLN A 325 -66.76 19.96 5.15
N ALA A 326 -66.71 20.62 6.31
CA ALA A 326 -66.39 20.19 7.70
C ALA A 326 -66.51 18.67 8.05
N GLU A 327 -65.84 18.09 9.07
CA GLU A 327 -65.07 18.61 10.23
C GLU A 327 -64.15 17.47 10.80
N SER A 328 -63.52 17.39 11.99
CA SER A 328 -63.43 18.18 13.26
C SER A 328 -62.16 17.84 14.07
N LYS A 329 -61.80 18.69 15.04
CA LYS A 329 -61.12 18.32 16.32
C LYS A 329 -62.05 18.65 17.49
N PRO A 330 -61.86 18.06 18.69
CA PRO A 330 -61.22 18.81 19.79
C PRO A 330 -60.16 17.99 20.56
N GLU A 331 -59.01 18.55 20.96
CA GLU A 331 -58.66 19.14 22.29
C GLU A 331 -58.42 18.09 23.39
N ALA A 332 -57.35 18.05 24.21
CA ALA A 332 -56.35 19.00 24.76
C ALA A 332 -56.66 19.50 26.19
N GLN A 333 -55.71 19.29 27.13
CA GLN A 333 -55.46 19.94 28.44
C GLN A 333 -54.53 19.02 29.28
N ALA A 334 -53.76 19.45 30.29
CA ALA A 334 -53.05 20.72 30.55
C ALA A 334 -52.12 20.59 31.79
N GLU A 335 -50.90 21.14 31.70
CA GLU A 335 -50.04 21.66 32.82
C GLU A 335 -49.64 20.70 33.98
N SER A 336 -48.69 21.00 34.89
CA SER A 336 -47.97 22.24 35.25
C SER A 336 -46.49 22.04 35.67
N LYS A 337 -45.75 23.14 35.93
CA LYS A 337 -44.37 23.16 36.50
C LYS A 337 -44.31 22.65 37.97
N PRO A 338 -43.10 22.43 38.53
CA PRO A 338 -42.45 23.51 39.31
C PRO A 338 -40.96 23.73 38.97
N GLU A 339 -40.31 24.70 39.63
CA GLU A 339 -38.97 25.21 39.30
C GLU A 339 -37.87 24.89 40.34
N ALA A 340 -36.63 24.94 39.85
CA ALA A 340 -35.32 24.97 40.51
C ALA A 340 -35.19 24.92 42.05
N GLN A 341 -34.27 24.05 42.52
CA GLN A 341 -33.20 24.46 43.44
C GLN A 341 -31.96 23.56 43.36
N THR A 342 -30.83 24.06 43.85
CA THR A 342 -29.48 23.45 43.81
C THR A 342 -29.18 22.62 45.05
N GLU A 343 -28.47 21.49 44.92
CA GLU A 343 -27.15 21.29 45.55
C GLU A 343 -26.48 19.93 45.21
N SER A 344 -25.32 19.66 45.81
CA SER A 344 -24.24 18.83 45.26
C SER A 344 -24.11 17.39 45.79
N ARG A 345 -23.47 16.56 44.95
CA ARG A 345 -22.39 15.58 45.26
C ARG A 345 -22.69 14.19 45.87
N TYR A 346 -21.90 13.27 45.33
CA TYR A 346 -21.42 11.96 45.83
C TYR A 346 -22.29 10.70 45.69
N THR A 347 -21.55 9.59 45.63
CA THR A 347 -21.90 8.31 45.01
C THR A 347 -22.30 7.23 46.02
N THR A 348 -22.89 6.14 45.53
CA THR A 348 -22.77 4.84 46.18
C THR A 348 -22.56 3.76 45.11
N TYR A 349 -21.52 2.94 45.26
CA TYR A 349 -21.14 1.90 44.29
C TYR A 349 -21.87 0.57 44.56
N THR A 350 -22.30 -0.11 43.49
CA THR A 350 -22.54 -1.56 43.48
C THR A 350 -21.95 -2.17 42.22
N SER A 351 -21.17 -3.23 42.34
CA SER A 351 -20.34 -3.76 41.25
C SER A 351 -21.15 -4.39 40.11
N ARG A 352 -21.06 -3.80 38.91
CA ARG A 352 -21.36 -4.43 37.61
C ARG A 352 -20.25 -4.10 36.62
N SER A 353 -20.23 -4.79 35.48
CA SER A 353 -19.18 -4.68 34.47
C SER A 353 -19.14 -3.29 33.82
N ILE A 354 -17.99 -2.62 33.93
CA ILE A 354 -17.62 -1.36 33.26
C ILE A 354 -18.01 -1.43 31.76
N PRO A 355 -18.96 -0.60 31.29
CA PRO A 355 -19.32 -0.53 29.87
C PRO A 355 -18.24 0.14 29.02
N ALA A 356 -18.30 -0.04 27.70
CA ALA A 356 -17.46 0.69 26.74
C ALA A 356 -17.56 2.23 26.92
N ALA A 357 -18.73 2.72 27.33
CA ALA A 357 -18.99 4.12 27.63
C ALA A 357 -18.15 4.68 28.80
N GLU A 358 -17.71 3.83 29.76
CA GLU A 358 -16.84 4.26 30.87
C GLU A 358 -15.36 4.31 30.46
N LEU A 359 -14.92 3.48 29.52
CA LEU A 359 -13.60 3.64 28.88
C LEU A 359 -13.58 4.90 28.01
N LEU A 360 -14.62 5.12 27.19
CA LEU A 360 -14.84 6.35 26.44
C LEU A 360 -14.85 7.58 27.37
N GLN A 361 -15.60 7.53 28.48
CA GLN A 361 -15.57 8.61 29.48
C GLN A 361 -14.18 8.78 30.10
N SER A 362 -13.45 7.72 30.43
CA SER A 362 -12.10 7.86 30.99
C SER A 362 -11.10 8.52 30.02
N TYR A 363 -11.31 8.35 28.71
CA TYR A 363 -10.58 9.07 27.67
C TYR A 363 -11.02 10.54 27.58
N LEU A 364 -12.34 10.81 27.53
CA LEU A 364 -12.93 12.16 27.55
C LEU A 364 -12.74 12.91 28.90
N GLN A 365 -12.26 12.23 29.93
CA GLN A 365 -11.93 12.77 31.26
C GLN A 365 -10.43 12.91 31.51
N LYS A 366 -9.57 12.49 30.57
CA LYS A 366 -8.24 13.10 30.51
C LYS A 366 -8.47 14.59 30.21
N PRO A 367 -7.90 15.52 31.00
CA PRO A 367 -8.09 16.94 30.72
C PRO A 367 -7.57 17.24 29.32
N ASP A 368 -8.31 18.04 28.56
CA ASP A 368 -7.92 18.47 27.22
C ASP A 368 -6.46 18.94 27.26
N HIS A 369 -5.60 18.28 26.48
CA HIS A 369 -4.24 18.81 26.29
C HIS A 369 -4.30 20.21 25.68
N PHE A 370 -5.33 20.48 24.86
CA PHE A 370 -5.44 21.65 24.01
C PHE A 370 -6.87 22.19 23.91
N SER A 371 -7.26 23.12 24.80
CA SER A 371 -8.41 23.99 24.56
C SER A 371 -7.98 25.22 23.72
N PRO A 372 -8.75 25.63 22.71
CA PRO A 372 -8.61 26.95 22.07
C PRO A 372 -8.81 28.11 23.08
N PRO A 373 -8.15 29.27 22.90
CA PRO A 373 -8.35 30.42 23.76
C PRO A 373 -9.74 31.04 23.53
N SER A 374 -10.51 31.24 24.61
CA SER A 374 -11.86 31.80 24.54
C SER A 374 -11.85 33.32 24.30
N THR A 375 -11.96 33.71 23.02
CA THR A 375 -12.20 35.10 22.61
C THR A 375 -13.68 35.45 22.77
N ASN A 376 -13.99 36.56 23.46
CA ASN A 376 -15.36 37.04 23.66
C ASN A 376 -15.94 37.62 22.35
N LEU A 377 -16.43 36.76 21.45
CA LEU A 377 -16.94 37.12 20.12
C LEU A 377 -18.35 36.57 19.83
N ARG A 378 -19.28 36.74 20.78
CA ARG A 378 -20.74 36.70 20.47
C ARG A 378 -21.17 37.98 19.74
N SER A 379 -20.68 38.15 18.51
CA SER A 379 -21.08 39.22 17.60
C SER A 379 -21.16 38.69 16.17
N SER A 380 -22.37 38.31 15.76
CA SER A 380 -22.78 37.96 14.39
C SER A 380 -21.83 37.04 13.59
N HIS A 381 -22.06 35.73 13.65
CA HIS A 381 -22.65 34.97 12.53
C HIS A 381 -22.73 33.48 12.92
N THR A 382 -23.86 33.06 13.48
CA THR A 382 -24.16 31.63 13.63
C THR A 382 -24.33 31.02 12.25
N LEU A 383 -23.62 29.93 11.97
CA LEU A 383 -23.77 29.16 10.75
C LEU A 383 -25.17 28.51 10.78
N PRO A 384 -26.10 28.83 9.87
CA PRO A 384 -27.45 28.26 9.91
C PRO A 384 -27.40 26.74 9.69
N PRO A 385 -28.36 25.98 10.22
CA PRO A 385 -28.43 24.54 9.93
C PRO A 385 -28.66 24.31 8.43
N PRO A 386 -28.06 23.24 7.85
CA PRO A 386 -28.26 22.90 6.45
C PRO A 386 -29.74 22.62 6.12
N PRO A 387 -30.17 22.84 4.86
CA PRO A 387 -31.51 22.48 4.43
C PRO A 387 -31.73 20.97 4.62
N PRO A 388 -32.89 20.53 5.14
CA PRO A 388 -33.12 19.12 5.46
C PRO A 388 -33.00 18.24 4.22
N GLU A 389 -32.34 17.10 4.38
CA GLU A 389 -32.18 16.13 3.29
C GLU A 389 -33.55 15.65 2.80
N LYS A 390 -33.67 15.56 1.47
CA LYS A 390 -34.87 15.03 0.82
C LYS A 390 -34.60 13.67 0.22
N ASP A 391 -35.56 12.77 0.37
CA ASP A 391 -35.74 11.62 -0.49
C ASP A 391 -36.30 12.10 -1.84
N GLU A 392 -35.41 12.54 -2.73
CA GLU A 392 -35.67 12.81 -4.14
C GLU A 392 -34.66 11.98 -4.94
N LEU A 393 -35.03 11.51 -6.14
CA LEU A 393 -34.10 10.74 -6.97
C LEU A 393 -32.84 11.56 -7.27
N CYS A 394 -31.68 10.91 -7.15
CA CYS A 394 -30.37 11.49 -7.44
C CYS A 394 -30.29 12.05 -8.88
N ARG A 395 -29.50 13.11 -9.05
CA ARG A 395 -29.37 13.90 -10.28
C ARG A 395 -27.91 14.22 -10.54
N HIS A 396 -27.57 14.62 -11.76
CA HIS A 396 -26.24 15.11 -12.14
C HIS A 396 -25.92 16.53 -11.61
N GLU A 397 -26.50 16.90 -10.47
CA GLU A 397 -26.27 18.17 -9.79
C GLU A 397 -25.01 18.03 -8.91
N LEU A 398 -24.02 18.89 -9.12
CA LEU A 398 -22.80 18.91 -8.31
C LEU A 398 -23.09 19.40 -6.87
N PRO A 399 -22.27 19.02 -5.88
CA PRO A 399 -22.41 19.53 -4.52
C PRO A 399 -22.43 21.05 -4.47
N ALA A 400 -23.33 21.61 -3.64
CA ALA A 400 -23.38 23.03 -3.39
C ALA A 400 -22.09 23.49 -2.68
N PRO A 401 -21.56 24.70 -2.97
CA PRO A 401 -20.47 25.27 -2.20
C PRO A 401 -20.83 25.36 -0.71
N LEU A 402 -19.90 24.96 0.17
CA LEU A 402 -20.05 25.19 1.60
C LEU A 402 -20.14 26.70 1.90
N PRO A 403 -20.87 27.12 2.94
CA PRO A 403 -20.81 28.50 3.42
C PRO A 403 -19.38 28.88 3.85
N GLU A 404 -18.98 30.14 3.62
CA GLU A 404 -17.67 30.63 4.03
C GLU A 404 -17.52 30.67 5.55
N LEU A 405 -16.44 30.08 6.07
CA LEU A 405 -16.12 30.10 7.49
C LEU A 405 -15.73 31.52 7.92
N SER A 406 -16.38 32.06 8.95
CA SER A 406 -16.08 33.36 9.55
C SER A 406 -16.05 33.28 11.08
N GLY A 407 -15.59 34.35 11.72
CA GLY A 407 -15.57 34.50 13.19
C GLY A 407 -14.88 33.34 13.92
N ALA A 408 -15.41 33.02 15.12
CA ALA A 408 -14.83 32.03 16.01
C ALA A 408 -14.77 30.60 15.41
N LEU A 409 -15.73 30.21 14.57
CA LEU A 409 -15.69 28.91 13.86
C LEU A 409 -14.46 28.83 12.95
N LYS A 410 -14.17 29.91 12.19
CA LYS A 410 -12.97 29.96 11.36
C LYS A 410 -11.69 29.94 12.20
N GLU A 411 -11.63 30.74 13.27
CA GLU A 411 -10.47 30.78 14.16
C GLU A 411 -10.17 29.41 14.79
N PHE A 412 -11.21 28.65 15.15
CA PHE A 412 -11.13 27.28 15.64
C PHE A 412 -10.58 26.29 14.59
N VAL A 413 -11.18 26.23 13.40
CA VAL A 413 -10.73 25.35 12.32
C VAL A 413 -9.28 25.69 11.90
N ASP A 414 -8.97 26.97 11.69
CA ASP A 414 -7.61 27.42 11.42
C ASP A 414 -6.63 27.01 12.53
N ALA A 415 -7.06 27.00 13.80
CA ALA A 415 -6.22 26.59 14.93
C ALA A 415 -5.94 25.08 14.94
N LEU A 416 -6.91 24.24 14.58
CA LEU A 416 -6.71 22.78 14.43
C LEU A 416 -5.68 22.47 13.33
N HIS A 417 -5.79 23.11 12.15
CA HIS A 417 -4.79 22.93 11.08
C HIS A 417 -3.40 23.47 11.48
N ARG A 418 -3.31 24.63 12.17
CA ARG A 418 -2.02 25.14 12.69
C ARG A 418 -1.39 24.17 13.70
N ARG A 419 -2.16 23.66 14.65
CA ARG A 419 -1.73 22.69 15.68
C ARG A 419 -1.25 21.37 15.06
N THR A 420 -1.91 20.90 13.99
CA THR A 420 -1.51 19.72 13.20
C THR A 420 -0.05 19.78 12.71
N LEU A 421 0.48 20.98 12.50
CA LEU A 421 1.86 21.23 12.10
C LEU A 421 2.78 21.54 13.29
N SER A 422 2.36 22.43 14.21
CA SER A 422 3.22 22.87 15.33
C SER A 422 3.39 21.84 16.44
N GLU A 423 2.45 20.90 16.58
CA GLU A 423 2.42 19.88 17.64
C GLU A 423 2.68 18.47 17.09
N HIS A 424 3.34 18.40 15.91
CA HIS A 424 3.69 17.19 15.15
C HIS A 424 4.12 16.01 16.03
N ASP A 425 5.04 16.24 16.96
CA ASP A 425 5.62 15.25 17.87
C ASP A 425 4.58 14.55 18.74
N ALA A 426 3.65 15.30 19.33
CA ALA A 426 2.61 14.76 20.22
C ALA A 426 1.55 13.99 19.43
N ILE A 427 1.23 14.46 18.22
CA ILE A 427 0.27 13.81 17.32
C ILE A 427 0.89 12.51 16.75
N ALA A 428 2.17 12.54 16.35
CA ALA A 428 2.90 11.37 15.86
C ALA A 428 3.12 10.28 16.95
N ARG A 429 3.07 10.63 18.24
CA ARG A 429 3.04 9.65 19.35
C ARG A 429 1.63 9.20 19.74
N GLY A 430 0.58 9.82 19.22
CA GLY A 430 -0.82 9.54 19.61
C GLY A 430 -1.21 10.13 20.97
N GLU A 431 -0.42 11.05 21.50
CA GLU A 431 -0.63 11.69 22.81
C GLU A 431 -1.61 12.86 22.72
N ALA A 432 -1.60 13.60 21.60
CA ALA A 432 -2.50 14.72 21.37
C ALA A 432 -3.98 14.33 21.39
N ALA A 433 -4.82 15.20 21.93
CA ALA A 433 -6.27 15.16 21.88
C ALA A 433 -6.82 16.59 21.84
N PHE A 434 -7.89 16.81 21.08
CA PHE A 434 -8.53 18.11 20.91
C PHE A 434 -10.03 18.03 21.27
N SER A 435 -10.61 19.18 21.61
CA SER A 435 -12.04 19.32 21.91
C SER A 435 -12.64 20.49 21.12
N VAL A 436 -13.97 20.48 20.99
CA VAL A 436 -14.73 21.58 20.39
C VAL A 436 -15.17 22.53 21.52
N PRO A 437 -14.81 23.83 21.49
CA PRO A 437 -15.27 24.79 22.49
C PRO A 437 -16.80 24.89 22.53
N PRO A 438 -17.44 24.94 23.71
CA PRO A 438 -18.88 25.14 23.83
C PRO A 438 -19.41 26.38 23.09
N GLU A 439 -18.56 27.39 22.90
CA GLU A 439 -18.86 28.64 22.20
C GLU A 439 -19.08 28.47 20.69
N VAL A 440 -18.52 27.43 20.07
CA VAL A 440 -18.60 27.13 18.62
C VAL A 440 -19.23 25.77 18.31
N ALA A 441 -19.71 25.04 19.32
CA ALA A 441 -20.18 23.66 19.15
C ALA A 441 -21.38 23.53 18.19
N GLU A 442 -22.33 24.47 18.24
CA GLU A 442 -23.49 24.51 17.33
C GLU A 442 -23.10 24.87 15.89
N ASP A 443 -22.19 25.84 15.72
CA ASP A 443 -21.66 26.22 14.42
C ASP A 443 -20.81 25.10 13.80
N TYR A 444 -20.07 24.35 14.63
CA TYR A 444 -19.27 23.21 14.19
C TYR A 444 -20.12 21.97 13.87
N HIS A 445 -21.23 21.75 14.59
CA HIS A 445 -22.27 20.79 14.23
C HIS A 445 -22.83 21.10 12.84
N ASN A 446 -23.31 22.32 12.62
CA ASN A 446 -23.89 22.75 11.34
C ASN A 446 -22.87 22.65 10.19
N LEU A 447 -21.59 22.95 10.42
CA LEU A 447 -20.52 22.78 9.43
C LEU A 447 -20.34 21.32 9.01
N ASN A 448 -20.30 20.41 9.99
CA ASN A 448 -20.12 18.99 9.73
C ASN A 448 -21.33 18.36 9.03
N GLU A 449 -22.54 18.82 9.35
CA GLU A 449 -23.76 18.46 8.63
C GLU A 449 -23.78 18.99 7.18
N TYR A 450 -23.32 20.23 6.90
CA TYR A 450 -23.10 20.69 5.52
C TYR A 450 -22.06 19.84 4.77
N ARG A 451 -20.95 19.46 5.44
CA ARG A 451 -19.91 18.59 4.88
C ARG A 451 -20.46 17.19 4.54
N ALA A 452 -21.26 16.60 5.43
CA ALA A 452 -21.96 15.34 5.18
C ALA A 452 -22.94 15.46 4.00
N GLN A 453 -23.73 16.53 3.94
CA GLN A 453 -24.62 16.81 2.82
C GLN A 453 -23.85 16.96 1.48
N SER A 454 -22.63 17.50 1.51
CA SER A 454 -21.74 17.58 0.34
C SER A 454 -21.31 16.19 -0.15
N VAL A 455 -20.91 15.28 0.75
CA VAL A 455 -20.60 13.87 0.42
C VAL A 455 -21.83 13.15 -0.17
N ARG A 456 -23.02 13.39 0.39
CA ARG A 456 -24.28 12.82 -0.12
C ARG A 456 -24.65 13.33 -1.52
N GLN A 457 -24.42 14.62 -1.79
CA GLN A 457 -24.63 15.21 -3.12
C GLN A 457 -23.63 14.64 -4.14
N ALA A 458 -22.37 14.43 -3.75
CA ALA A 458 -21.34 13.80 -4.57
C ALA A 458 -21.66 12.34 -4.92
N PHE A 459 -22.16 11.56 -3.95
CA PHE A 459 -22.73 10.24 -4.21
C PHE A 459 -23.85 10.32 -5.25
N CYS A 460 -24.81 11.23 -5.08
CA CYS A 460 -25.93 11.37 -6.02
C CYS A 460 -25.46 11.77 -7.43
N PHE A 461 -24.47 12.64 -7.57
CA PHE A 461 -23.89 13.02 -8.86
C PHE A 461 -23.35 11.80 -9.63
N ALA A 462 -22.48 11.00 -8.99
CA ALA A 462 -21.89 9.82 -9.63
C ALA A 462 -22.92 8.69 -9.81
N TRP A 463 -23.81 8.48 -8.84
CA TRP A 463 -24.87 7.47 -8.91
C TRP A 463 -25.88 7.76 -10.03
N ALA A 464 -26.24 9.03 -10.25
CA ALA A 464 -27.11 9.43 -11.36
C ALA A 464 -26.44 9.18 -12.73
N TRP A 465 -25.12 9.33 -12.84
CA TRP A 465 -24.38 8.99 -14.06
C TRP A 465 -24.23 7.48 -14.25
N TYR A 466 -23.93 6.72 -13.20
CA TYR A 466 -23.97 5.26 -13.22
C TYR A 466 -25.35 4.75 -13.68
N LYS A 467 -26.44 5.34 -13.17
CA LYS A 467 -27.82 5.00 -13.55
C LYS A 467 -28.18 5.37 -15.00
N GLU A 468 -27.57 6.39 -15.58
CA GLU A 468 -27.78 6.71 -17.00
C GLU A 468 -26.92 5.83 -17.94
N ARG A 469 -25.66 5.56 -17.56
CA ARG A 469 -24.62 5.06 -18.48
C ARG A 469 -24.22 3.60 -18.28
N ALA A 470 -24.43 3.03 -17.09
CA ALA A 470 -23.93 1.71 -16.71
C ALA A 470 -24.91 0.90 -15.84
N TRP A 471 -26.20 1.25 -15.81
CA TRP A 471 -27.17 0.67 -14.88
C TRP A 471 -27.27 -0.86 -14.97
N GLY A 472 -26.89 -1.54 -13.89
CA GLY A 472 -26.88 -3.00 -13.80
C GLY A 472 -25.66 -3.68 -14.45
N ALA A 473 -24.72 -2.92 -15.01
CA ALA A 473 -23.35 -3.40 -15.25
C ALA A 473 -22.56 -3.43 -13.93
N ASP A 474 -21.40 -4.09 -13.93
CA ASP A 474 -20.58 -4.18 -12.72
C ASP A 474 -20.10 -2.80 -12.25
N GLU A 475 -19.39 -2.03 -13.09
CA GLU A 475 -19.01 -0.64 -12.79
C GLU A 475 -19.20 0.30 -14.00
N ILE A 476 -19.07 1.60 -13.76
CA ILE A 476 -18.92 2.64 -14.78
C ILE A 476 -17.43 3.00 -14.98
N ARG A 477 -17.10 3.43 -16.19
CA ARG A 477 -15.90 4.18 -16.52
C ARG A 477 -16.21 5.68 -16.55
N PRO A 478 -15.72 6.47 -15.58
CA PRO A 478 -16.26 7.80 -15.27
C PRO A 478 -15.71 8.94 -16.16
N VAL A 479 -14.68 8.70 -16.97
CA VAL A 479 -14.19 9.63 -18.01
C VAL A 479 -14.87 9.35 -19.34
N SER A 480 -14.93 8.06 -19.75
CA SER A 480 -15.54 7.67 -21.03
C SER A 480 -17.07 7.53 -21.00
N GLY A 481 -17.66 7.39 -19.81
CA GLY A 481 -19.09 7.11 -19.64
C GLY A 481 -19.48 5.72 -20.15
N THR A 482 -18.55 4.75 -20.13
CA THR A 482 -18.79 3.38 -20.63
C THR A 482 -19.01 2.39 -19.50
N ALA A 483 -19.87 1.39 -19.72
CA ALA A 483 -20.06 0.29 -18.77
C ALA A 483 -18.89 -0.71 -18.82
N THR A 484 -18.53 -1.27 -17.67
CA THR A 484 -17.59 -2.41 -17.57
C THR A 484 -18.20 -3.55 -16.77
N ASN A 485 -17.86 -4.79 -17.16
CA ASN A 485 -18.35 -6.02 -16.54
C ASN A 485 -17.19 -6.94 -16.17
N ARG A 486 -16.26 -6.42 -15.35
CA ARG A 486 -15.05 -7.16 -14.96
C ARG A 486 -15.32 -8.22 -13.88
N TRP A 487 -16.42 -8.12 -13.14
CA TRP A 487 -16.83 -9.09 -12.13
C TRP A 487 -17.84 -10.15 -12.65
N GLY A 488 -18.34 -9.98 -13.87
CA GLY A 488 -19.11 -11.00 -14.57
C GLY A 488 -20.62 -10.79 -14.61
N ASN A 489 -21.09 -9.53 -14.67
CA ASN A 489 -22.51 -9.15 -14.69
C ASN A 489 -23.23 -9.44 -13.36
N MET A 490 -22.56 -9.23 -12.23
CA MET A 490 -23.17 -9.30 -10.89
C MET A 490 -23.82 -7.98 -10.47
N ALA A 491 -23.71 -6.92 -11.28
CA ALA A 491 -24.14 -5.56 -11.01
C ALA A 491 -23.46 -4.97 -9.75
N MET A 492 -22.13 -5.16 -9.66
CA MET A 492 -21.31 -4.87 -8.49
C MET A 492 -21.64 -3.53 -7.82
N ASN A 493 -21.54 -2.40 -8.52
CA ASN A 493 -21.86 -1.07 -8.00
C ASN A 493 -23.25 -0.99 -7.36
N VAL A 494 -24.25 -1.72 -7.87
CA VAL A 494 -25.58 -1.76 -7.24
C VAL A 494 -25.56 -2.55 -5.94
N VAL A 495 -24.97 -3.74 -5.94
CA VAL A 495 -24.95 -4.63 -4.77
C VAL A 495 -24.13 -4.03 -3.62
N ASP A 496 -22.98 -3.45 -3.94
CA ASP A 496 -22.06 -2.79 -2.99
C ASP A 496 -22.67 -1.52 -2.37
N SER A 497 -23.58 -0.84 -3.07
CA SER A 497 -24.10 0.46 -2.63
C SER A 497 -25.41 0.39 -1.83
N VAL A 498 -26.08 -0.76 -1.74
CA VAL A 498 -27.44 -0.86 -1.16
C VAL A 498 -27.54 -0.26 0.23
N ASP A 499 -26.55 -0.53 1.09
CA ASP A 499 -26.52 -0.03 2.46
C ASP A 499 -25.96 1.39 2.58
N THR A 500 -25.05 1.83 1.69
CA THR A 500 -24.71 3.26 1.54
C THR A 500 -25.96 4.07 1.22
N ILE A 501 -26.74 3.64 0.22
CA ILE A 501 -27.99 4.26 -0.22
C ILE A 501 -28.97 4.41 0.94
N LEU A 502 -29.14 3.35 1.74
CA LEU A 502 -30.01 3.37 2.92
C LEU A 502 -29.47 4.28 4.04
N LEU A 503 -28.15 4.33 4.26
CA LEU A 503 -27.51 5.23 5.23
C LEU A 503 -27.56 6.71 4.81
N LEU A 504 -27.59 7.00 3.52
CA LEU A 504 -27.80 8.34 2.94
C LEU A 504 -29.30 8.74 2.87
N GLY A 505 -30.21 7.90 3.37
CA GLY A 505 -31.66 8.17 3.35
C GLY A 505 -32.29 8.16 1.95
N LEU A 506 -31.61 7.59 0.95
CA LEU A 506 -32.03 7.56 -0.45
C LEU A 506 -32.95 6.36 -0.72
N ASN A 507 -34.18 6.43 -0.21
CA ASN A 507 -35.13 5.31 -0.25
C ASN A 507 -35.64 5.03 -1.68
N LYS A 508 -35.75 6.07 -2.51
CA LYS A 508 -36.09 5.94 -3.94
C LYS A 508 -34.99 5.23 -4.75
N GLU A 509 -33.73 5.47 -4.43
CA GLU A 509 -32.58 4.77 -4.98
C GLU A 509 -32.57 3.30 -4.58
N GLU A 510 -32.89 2.95 -3.32
CA GLU A 510 -33.02 1.54 -2.90
C GLU A 510 -34.10 0.85 -3.71
N ALA A 511 -35.27 1.48 -3.85
CA ALA A 511 -36.41 0.88 -4.56
C ALA A 511 -36.09 0.61 -6.04
N GLU A 512 -35.12 1.32 -6.62
CA GLU A 512 -34.58 1.09 -7.97
C GLU A 512 -33.47 0.04 -7.97
N ALA A 513 -32.48 0.14 -7.06
CA ALA A 513 -31.40 -0.82 -6.87
C ALA A 513 -31.93 -2.25 -6.63
N ARG A 514 -32.94 -2.38 -5.78
CA ARG A 514 -33.66 -3.62 -5.47
C ARG A 514 -34.26 -4.30 -6.70
N LYS A 515 -34.70 -3.54 -7.72
CA LYS A 515 -35.19 -4.08 -9.00
C LYS A 515 -34.07 -4.71 -9.80
N VAL A 516 -32.87 -4.14 -9.77
CA VAL A 516 -31.66 -4.75 -10.37
C VAL A 516 -31.24 -5.99 -9.59
N VAL A 517 -31.10 -5.90 -8.26
CA VAL A 517 -30.69 -7.03 -7.40
C VAL A 517 -31.62 -8.25 -7.56
N ARG A 518 -32.94 -8.03 -7.67
CA ARG A 518 -33.91 -9.09 -8.01
C ARG A 518 -33.57 -9.82 -9.33
N ASN A 519 -33.03 -9.11 -10.31
CA ASN A 519 -32.73 -9.62 -11.64
C ASN A 519 -31.28 -10.10 -11.82
N VAL A 520 -30.35 -9.79 -10.90
CA VAL A 520 -28.96 -10.30 -10.89
C VAL A 520 -28.95 -11.82 -10.97
N ARG A 521 -28.01 -12.37 -11.75
CA ARG A 521 -27.82 -13.80 -11.92
C ARG A 521 -26.35 -14.16 -11.79
N PHE A 522 -26.11 -15.38 -11.34
CA PHE A 522 -24.78 -15.95 -11.21
C PHE A 522 -24.57 -17.06 -12.25
N ASP A 523 -25.03 -16.83 -13.48
CA ASP A 523 -25.00 -17.73 -14.64
C ASP A 523 -23.86 -17.40 -15.65
N SER A 524 -23.07 -16.36 -15.37
CA SER A 524 -21.85 -16.03 -16.12
C SER A 524 -20.79 -17.13 -15.99
N PRO A 525 -20.21 -17.64 -17.11
CA PRO A 525 -19.16 -18.66 -17.08
C PRO A 525 -17.77 -18.09 -16.72
N LYS A 526 -17.67 -16.78 -16.45
CA LYS A 526 -16.41 -16.12 -16.08
C LYS A 526 -15.99 -16.49 -14.65
N PRO A 527 -14.75 -16.93 -14.40
CA PRO A 527 -14.24 -17.06 -13.04
C PRO A 527 -14.09 -15.69 -12.37
N THR A 528 -14.51 -15.61 -11.10
CA THR A 528 -14.39 -14.43 -10.24
C THR A 528 -13.48 -14.75 -9.05
N SER A 529 -13.17 -13.74 -8.22
CA SER A 529 -12.51 -13.95 -6.93
C SER A 529 -13.53 -14.36 -5.87
N MET A 530 -13.20 -15.40 -5.11
CA MET A 530 -13.97 -15.92 -3.97
C MET A 530 -14.10 -14.86 -2.87
N PHE A 531 -13.01 -14.16 -2.60
CA PHE A 531 -12.90 -13.11 -1.58
C PHE A 531 -13.77 -11.91 -1.96
N GLU A 532 -13.54 -11.32 -3.13
CA GLU A 532 -14.31 -10.17 -3.65
C GLU A 532 -15.81 -10.49 -3.72
N THR A 533 -16.19 -11.69 -4.18
CA THR A 533 -17.60 -12.11 -4.25
C THR A 533 -18.21 -12.34 -2.85
N THR A 534 -17.39 -12.69 -1.85
CA THR A 534 -17.84 -12.82 -0.46
C THR A 534 -18.03 -11.45 0.18
N ILE A 535 -17.01 -10.60 0.16
CA ILE A 535 -17.00 -9.35 0.91
C ILE A 535 -17.95 -8.30 0.30
N ARG A 536 -17.98 -8.16 -1.04
CA ARG A 536 -18.87 -7.27 -1.79
C ARG A 536 -20.27 -7.85 -1.93
N VAL A 537 -20.40 -8.88 -2.75
CA VAL A 537 -21.71 -9.37 -3.23
C VAL A 537 -22.50 -10.05 -2.12
N LEU A 538 -21.88 -10.93 -1.34
CA LEU A 538 -22.56 -11.56 -0.20
C LEU A 538 -22.69 -10.59 0.99
N GLY A 539 -21.69 -9.77 1.28
CA GLY A 539 -21.73 -8.74 2.33
C GLY A 539 -22.86 -7.72 2.12
N GLY A 540 -22.90 -7.04 0.97
CA GLY A 540 -23.90 -6.03 0.64
C GLY A 540 -25.33 -6.58 0.58
N MET A 541 -25.50 -7.82 0.10
CA MET A 541 -26.82 -8.49 0.17
C MET A 541 -27.23 -8.84 1.60
N LEU A 542 -26.30 -9.24 2.48
CA LEU A 542 -26.62 -9.50 3.89
C LEU A 542 -26.94 -8.21 4.66
N ALA A 543 -26.21 -7.12 4.42
CA ALA A 543 -26.51 -5.81 5.00
C ALA A 543 -27.84 -5.24 4.46
N GLY A 544 -28.08 -5.30 3.15
CA GLY A 544 -29.36 -4.92 2.52
C GLY A 544 -30.54 -5.70 3.11
N TYR A 545 -30.41 -7.01 3.29
CA TYR A 545 -31.39 -7.82 4.02
C TYR A 545 -31.55 -7.37 5.48
N GLN A 546 -30.45 -7.06 6.20
CA GLN A 546 -30.55 -6.66 7.60
C GLN A 546 -31.16 -5.28 7.82
N TYR A 547 -31.00 -4.32 6.91
CA TYR A 547 -31.72 -3.05 6.97
C TYR A 547 -33.20 -3.19 6.57
N THR A 548 -33.47 -3.74 5.39
CA THR A 548 -34.83 -3.75 4.79
C THR A 548 -35.74 -4.87 5.31
N LYS A 549 -35.14 -5.98 5.78
CA LYS A 549 -35.76 -7.30 5.99
C LYS A 549 -36.42 -7.90 4.74
N ASP A 550 -36.13 -7.38 3.53
CA ASP A 550 -36.73 -7.86 2.29
C ASP A 550 -36.11 -9.20 1.82
N PRO A 551 -36.92 -10.23 1.53
CA PRO A 551 -36.42 -11.56 1.21
C PRO A 551 -35.59 -11.63 -0.09
N VAL A 552 -35.76 -10.69 -1.04
CA VAL A 552 -34.99 -10.68 -2.30
C VAL A 552 -33.48 -10.67 -2.02
N TYR A 553 -33.05 -9.88 -1.03
CA TYR A 553 -31.64 -9.80 -0.65
C TYR A 553 -31.12 -11.12 -0.07
N LEU A 554 -31.89 -11.76 0.83
CA LEU A 554 -31.51 -13.04 1.43
C LEU A 554 -31.54 -14.20 0.41
N GLU A 555 -32.47 -14.20 -0.53
CA GLU A 555 -32.54 -15.18 -1.63
C GLU A 555 -31.28 -15.14 -2.50
N LYS A 556 -30.82 -13.94 -2.86
CA LYS A 556 -29.61 -13.73 -3.68
C LYS A 556 -28.33 -14.03 -2.89
N ALA A 557 -28.25 -13.58 -1.63
CA ALA A 557 -27.18 -13.94 -0.70
C ALA A 557 -27.03 -15.47 -0.57
N LYS A 558 -28.16 -16.20 -0.48
CA LYS A 558 -28.15 -17.66 -0.43
C LYS A 558 -27.63 -18.29 -1.74
N ASP A 559 -28.10 -17.86 -2.91
CA ASP A 559 -27.66 -18.47 -4.18
C ASP A 559 -26.16 -18.23 -4.44
N VAL A 560 -25.63 -17.02 -4.20
CA VAL A 560 -24.19 -16.77 -4.33
C VAL A 560 -23.38 -17.56 -3.30
N GLY A 561 -23.83 -17.59 -2.03
CA GLY A 561 -23.18 -18.34 -0.96
C GLY A 561 -23.14 -19.86 -1.22
N GLU A 562 -24.21 -20.45 -1.78
CA GLU A 562 -24.21 -21.85 -2.21
C GLU A 562 -23.24 -22.13 -3.35
N ARG A 563 -23.14 -21.21 -4.33
CA ARG A 563 -22.25 -21.35 -5.50
C ARG A 563 -20.77 -21.29 -5.13
N MET A 564 -20.43 -20.62 -4.03
CA MET A 564 -19.05 -20.49 -3.53
C MET A 564 -18.60 -21.65 -2.61
N LEU A 565 -19.51 -22.47 -2.05
CA LEU A 565 -19.15 -23.65 -1.23
C LEU A 565 -18.05 -24.57 -1.82
N PRO A 566 -17.96 -24.80 -3.15
CA PRO A 566 -16.89 -25.60 -3.78
C PRO A 566 -15.46 -25.04 -3.61
N ALA A 567 -15.29 -23.77 -3.21
CA ALA A 567 -14.00 -23.18 -2.90
C ALA A 567 -13.34 -23.86 -1.69
N PHE A 568 -14.12 -24.14 -0.64
CA PHE A 568 -13.68 -24.74 0.62
C PHE A 568 -13.57 -26.28 0.58
N SER A 569 -13.77 -26.87 -0.61
CA SER A 569 -13.56 -28.29 -0.90
C SER A 569 -12.07 -28.60 -1.08
N THR A 570 -11.31 -28.40 -0.01
CA THR A 570 -9.87 -28.66 0.12
C THR A 570 -9.61 -29.47 1.41
N PRO A 571 -8.47 -30.18 1.54
CA PRO A 571 -8.17 -30.95 2.75
C PRO A 571 -8.01 -30.06 4.00
N SER A 572 -7.35 -28.90 3.87
CA SER A 572 -7.20 -27.91 4.96
C SER A 572 -8.53 -27.22 5.33
N GLY A 573 -9.47 -27.11 4.40
CA GLY A 573 -10.66 -26.28 4.51
C GLY A 573 -10.46 -24.84 4.03
N TYR A 574 -9.23 -24.40 3.77
CA TYR A 574 -8.96 -23.07 3.20
C TYR A 574 -9.53 -22.96 1.78
N PRO A 575 -10.10 -21.80 1.40
CA PRO A 575 -10.66 -21.58 0.08
C PRO A 575 -9.61 -21.57 -1.02
N LYS A 576 -10.03 -22.04 -2.19
CA LYS A 576 -9.40 -21.70 -3.46
C LYS A 576 -9.87 -20.30 -3.88
N GLY A 577 -8.94 -19.41 -4.24
CA GLY A 577 -9.24 -18.01 -4.53
C GLY A 577 -10.13 -17.74 -5.74
N SER A 578 -10.21 -18.62 -6.74
CA SER A 578 -11.06 -18.42 -7.91
C SER A 578 -12.28 -19.35 -7.93
N VAL A 579 -13.46 -18.78 -8.16
CA VAL A 579 -14.75 -19.47 -8.25
C VAL A 579 -15.42 -19.24 -9.60
N ASN A 580 -16.11 -20.26 -10.11
CA ASN A 580 -17.00 -20.16 -11.26
C ASN A 580 -18.44 -20.40 -10.78
N LEU A 581 -19.20 -19.31 -10.63
CA LEU A 581 -20.50 -19.33 -9.98
C LEU A 581 -21.57 -20.06 -10.81
N ALA A 582 -21.44 -20.05 -12.14
CA ALA A 582 -22.33 -20.79 -13.05
C ALA A 582 -22.05 -22.30 -13.00
N ALA A 583 -20.78 -22.70 -13.12
CA ALA A 583 -20.37 -24.09 -13.10
C ALA A 583 -20.33 -24.72 -11.69
N ARG A 584 -20.58 -23.92 -10.63
CA ARG A 584 -20.44 -24.30 -9.21
C ARG A 584 -19.13 -25.05 -8.96
N SER A 585 -18.02 -24.46 -9.40
CA SER A 585 -16.67 -25.02 -9.32
C SER A 585 -15.65 -23.98 -8.87
N ALA A 586 -14.47 -24.42 -8.45
CA ALA A 586 -13.43 -23.53 -7.92
C ALA A 586 -12.02 -24.08 -8.12
N THR A 587 -11.08 -23.19 -8.43
CA THR A 587 -9.67 -23.47 -8.74
C THR A 587 -8.75 -22.52 -7.96
N PRO A 588 -7.58 -22.98 -7.48
CA PRO A 588 -6.58 -22.07 -6.92
C PRO A 588 -6.07 -21.11 -8.00
N TRP A 589 -5.62 -19.92 -7.60
CA TRP A 589 -4.89 -19.05 -8.51
C TRP A 589 -3.60 -19.74 -8.99
N GLY A 590 -3.28 -19.66 -10.28
CA GLY A 590 -2.05 -20.25 -10.81
C GLY A 590 -0.78 -19.66 -10.18
N TRP A 591 -0.81 -18.39 -9.78
CA TRP A 591 0.32 -17.69 -9.20
C TRP A 591 0.58 -18.03 -7.72
N THR A 592 -0.42 -18.47 -6.95
CA THR A 592 -0.21 -18.89 -5.54
C THR A 592 0.41 -20.29 -5.41
N ARG A 593 0.63 -21.01 -6.52
CA ARG A 593 1.31 -22.32 -6.56
C ARG A 593 0.73 -23.38 -5.59
N GLY A 594 -0.59 -23.33 -5.35
CA GLY A 594 -1.27 -24.25 -4.42
C GLY A 594 -1.42 -23.73 -2.99
N CYS A 595 -1.15 -22.45 -2.75
CA CYS A 595 -1.52 -21.75 -1.52
C CYS A 595 -2.89 -21.05 -1.64
N SER A 596 -3.52 -20.83 -0.50
CA SER A 596 -4.55 -19.82 -0.26
C SER A 596 -3.86 -18.55 0.25
N VAL A 597 -4.45 -17.40 -0.04
CA VAL A 597 -3.97 -16.10 0.45
C VAL A 597 -4.49 -15.89 1.88
N LEU A 598 -3.70 -15.28 2.78
CA LEU A 598 -4.10 -15.14 4.19
C LEU A 598 -5.35 -14.28 4.37
N SER A 599 -5.49 -13.17 3.64
CA SER A 599 -6.74 -12.39 3.62
C SER A 599 -7.89 -13.21 3.01
N GLU A 600 -7.72 -13.80 1.81
CA GLU A 600 -8.78 -14.62 1.18
C GLU A 600 -9.31 -15.77 2.06
N LEU A 601 -8.50 -16.36 2.95
CA LEU A 601 -8.95 -17.40 3.87
C LEU A 601 -9.47 -16.87 5.21
N GLY A 602 -8.98 -15.73 5.70
CA GLY A 602 -9.45 -15.12 6.94
C GLY A 602 -10.79 -14.42 6.78
N THR A 603 -10.97 -13.75 5.65
CA THR A 603 -11.98 -12.71 5.44
C THR A 603 -13.25 -13.30 4.82
N VAL A 604 -13.83 -14.26 5.54
CA VAL A 604 -15.00 -15.08 5.12
C VAL A 604 -16.01 -15.25 6.27
N SER A 605 -15.57 -15.05 7.52
CA SER A 605 -16.31 -15.46 8.71
C SER A 605 -17.55 -14.63 8.98
N LEU A 606 -17.56 -13.32 8.72
CA LEU A 606 -18.68 -12.45 9.08
C LEU A 606 -19.90 -12.75 8.21
N GLU A 607 -19.67 -12.91 6.92
CA GLU A 607 -20.66 -13.18 5.89
C GLU A 607 -21.22 -14.59 6.05
N TYR A 608 -20.35 -15.60 6.19
CA TYR A 608 -20.79 -17.00 6.30
C TYR A 608 -21.48 -17.29 7.64
N LEU A 609 -21.08 -16.68 8.75
CA LEU A 609 -21.82 -16.81 10.02
C LEU A 609 -23.16 -16.06 9.97
N THR A 610 -23.22 -14.92 9.29
CA THR A 610 -24.48 -14.15 9.15
C THR A 610 -25.45 -14.86 8.21
N LEU A 611 -24.97 -15.44 7.11
CA LEU A 611 -25.76 -16.28 6.22
C LEU A 611 -26.23 -17.56 6.94
N ALA A 612 -25.39 -18.19 7.78
CA ALA A 612 -25.80 -19.30 8.64
C ALA A 612 -26.95 -18.90 9.57
N LYS A 613 -26.84 -17.76 10.27
CA LYS A 613 -27.88 -17.27 11.19
C LYS A 613 -29.20 -16.92 10.47
N ALA A 614 -29.11 -16.30 9.29
CA ALA A 614 -30.29 -15.89 8.51
C ALA A 614 -31.00 -17.07 7.84
N THR A 615 -30.25 -18.02 7.26
CA THR A 615 -30.81 -19.18 6.53
C THR A 615 -31.09 -20.40 7.40
N LYS A 616 -30.49 -20.47 8.60
CA LYS A 616 -30.42 -21.66 9.49
C LYS A 616 -29.70 -22.86 8.87
N ASP A 617 -28.87 -22.64 7.84
CA ASP A 617 -28.09 -23.69 7.18
C ASP A 617 -26.69 -23.81 7.80
N ALA A 618 -26.46 -24.94 8.49
CA ALA A 618 -25.19 -25.21 9.17
C ALA A 618 -23.99 -25.41 8.22
N ARG A 619 -24.19 -25.54 6.89
CA ARG A 619 -23.07 -25.64 5.93
C ARG A 619 -22.17 -24.41 5.98
N TYR A 620 -22.75 -23.22 6.16
CA TYR A 620 -21.98 -21.98 6.17
C TYR A 620 -21.16 -21.80 7.46
N GLU A 621 -21.71 -22.19 8.62
CA GLU A 621 -20.94 -22.24 9.88
C GLU A 621 -19.80 -23.27 9.81
N GLN A 622 -20.02 -24.41 9.16
CA GLN A 622 -19.00 -25.45 8.97
C GLN A 622 -17.83 -24.99 8.10
N VAL A 623 -18.02 -24.07 7.15
CA VAL A 623 -16.92 -23.44 6.39
C VAL A 623 -15.98 -22.71 7.35
N VAL A 624 -16.52 -21.77 8.12
CA VAL A 624 -15.76 -20.94 9.07
C VAL A 624 -15.11 -21.81 10.13
N LYS A 625 -15.84 -22.81 10.65
CA LYS A 625 -15.28 -23.77 11.62
C LYS A 625 -14.08 -24.52 11.04
N ARG A 626 -14.15 -25.04 9.81
CA ARG A 626 -13.07 -25.81 9.19
C ARG A 626 -11.82 -24.97 8.93
N ILE A 627 -11.98 -23.71 8.52
CA ILE A 627 -10.86 -22.77 8.34
C ILE A 627 -10.15 -22.56 9.68
N TYR A 628 -10.88 -22.16 10.73
CA TYR A 628 -10.26 -21.83 12.01
C TYR A 628 -9.82 -23.03 12.83
N ASP A 629 -10.46 -24.20 12.67
CA ASP A 629 -9.95 -25.47 13.20
C ASP A 629 -8.54 -25.78 12.65
N THR A 630 -8.21 -25.37 11.42
CA THR A 630 -6.89 -25.62 10.81
C THR A 630 -5.91 -24.50 11.11
N VAL A 631 -6.31 -23.22 10.97
CA VAL A 631 -5.38 -22.08 11.13
C VAL A 631 -4.89 -21.90 12.56
N GLU A 632 -5.69 -22.28 13.58
CA GLU A 632 -5.27 -22.32 14.99
C GLU A 632 -4.12 -23.31 15.27
N LYS A 633 -3.84 -24.24 14.33
CA LYS A 633 -2.73 -25.20 14.40
C LYS A 633 -1.50 -24.78 13.60
N ALA A 634 -1.56 -23.67 12.85
CA ALA A 634 -0.44 -23.18 12.07
C ALA A 634 0.64 -22.55 12.99
N PRO A 635 1.94 -22.81 12.78
CA PRO A 635 2.99 -22.08 13.48
C PRO A 635 2.98 -20.60 13.09
N THR A 636 2.96 -19.72 14.08
CA THR A 636 2.94 -18.26 13.90
C THR A 636 4.29 -17.61 14.22
N TRP A 637 4.52 -16.40 13.71
CA TRP A 637 5.60 -15.52 14.17
C TRP A 637 5.01 -14.53 15.19
N ASP A 638 5.09 -14.89 16.48
CA ASP A 638 4.46 -14.15 17.58
C ASP A 638 2.99 -13.78 17.25
N GLY A 639 2.18 -14.77 16.92
CA GLY A 639 0.76 -14.59 16.55
C GLY A 639 0.49 -14.23 15.08
N MET A 640 1.46 -13.65 14.37
CA MET A 640 1.31 -13.31 12.95
C MET A 640 1.47 -14.52 12.01
N LEU A 641 0.87 -14.42 10.82
CA LEU A 641 1.02 -15.39 9.73
C LEU A 641 1.53 -14.70 8.46
N PRO A 642 2.28 -15.41 7.59
CA PRO A 642 2.67 -14.88 6.30
C PRO A 642 1.48 -14.89 5.32
N THR A 643 1.56 -14.11 4.25
CA THR A 643 0.51 -13.91 3.23
C THR A 643 0.00 -15.18 2.52
N MET A 644 0.62 -16.34 2.71
CA MET A 644 0.35 -17.57 1.94
C MET A 644 0.36 -18.82 2.83
N LEU A 645 -0.70 -19.63 2.73
CA LEU A 645 -0.84 -20.91 3.45
C LEU A 645 -1.26 -22.05 2.51
N HIS A 646 -0.68 -23.24 2.66
CA HIS A 646 -0.86 -24.35 1.73
C HIS A 646 -2.26 -25.00 1.80
N LEU A 647 -2.95 -25.10 0.66
CA LEU A 647 -4.32 -25.63 0.56
C LEU A 647 -4.48 -27.09 0.99
N HIS A 648 -3.41 -27.88 0.94
CA HIS A 648 -3.42 -29.29 1.32
C HIS A 648 -3.10 -29.48 2.81
N SER A 649 -1.95 -29.00 3.29
CA SER A 649 -1.46 -29.26 4.65
C SER A 649 -1.96 -28.28 5.71
N GLY A 650 -2.53 -27.14 5.30
CA GLY A 650 -2.92 -26.05 6.21
C GLY A 650 -1.76 -25.22 6.76
N MET A 651 -0.50 -25.60 6.45
CA MET A 651 0.71 -24.97 6.98
C MET A 651 1.05 -23.68 6.23
N PRO A 652 1.67 -22.69 6.90
CA PRO A 652 2.26 -21.53 6.24
C PRO A 652 3.30 -21.94 5.20
N SER A 653 3.36 -21.21 4.08
CA SER A 653 4.56 -21.22 3.24
C SER A 653 5.59 -20.24 3.79
N HIS A 654 6.81 -20.26 3.25
CA HIS A 654 7.70 -19.11 3.38
C HIS A 654 7.09 -17.91 2.64
N GLY A 655 7.17 -16.70 3.20
CA GLY A 655 6.48 -15.53 2.64
C GLY A 655 6.59 -14.25 3.47
N THR A 656 5.91 -13.22 3.00
CA THR A 656 5.85 -11.86 3.56
C THR A 656 4.89 -11.78 4.75
N TYR A 657 5.21 -10.97 5.74
CA TYR A 657 4.33 -10.46 6.79
C TYR A 657 4.08 -8.97 6.50
N THR A 658 2.82 -8.54 6.55
CA THR A 658 2.39 -7.17 6.23
C THR A 658 1.01 -6.89 6.84
N LEU A 659 0.64 -5.61 6.93
CA LEU A 659 -0.74 -5.15 7.18
C LEU A 659 -1.41 -4.64 5.89
N ALA A 660 -0.74 -4.73 4.75
CA ALA A 660 -1.33 -4.44 3.45
C ALA A 660 -1.83 -5.73 2.77
N GLY A 661 -2.09 -5.61 1.46
CA GLY A 661 -2.63 -6.64 0.57
C GLY A 661 -2.11 -8.05 0.83
N SER A 662 -3.04 -9.01 0.80
CA SER A 662 -2.82 -10.45 1.06
C SER A 662 -2.70 -10.86 2.54
N ALA A 663 -2.85 -9.95 3.51
CA ALA A 663 -2.80 -10.29 4.94
C ALA A 663 -3.69 -9.42 5.84
N ASP A 664 -3.75 -8.11 5.59
CA ASP A 664 -4.71 -7.12 6.14
C ASP A 664 -5.91 -7.68 6.94
N SER A 665 -6.97 -8.03 6.21
CA SER A 665 -8.33 -8.29 6.70
C SER A 665 -8.48 -9.62 7.45
N TYR A 666 -7.47 -10.50 7.44
CA TYR A 666 -7.42 -11.64 8.37
C TYR A 666 -7.32 -11.14 9.82
N TYR A 667 -6.44 -10.19 10.10
CA TYR A 667 -6.25 -9.65 11.45
C TYR A 667 -7.48 -8.87 11.92
N GLU A 668 -8.08 -8.13 10.99
CA GLU A 668 -9.35 -7.44 11.15
C GLU A 668 -10.49 -8.41 11.52
N TYR A 669 -10.64 -9.52 10.80
CA TYR A 669 -11.71 -10.50 11.03
C TYR A 669 -11.48 -11.33 12.30
N LEU A 670 -10.25 -11.46 12.81
CA LEU A 670 -10.06 -12.00 14.17
C LEU A 670 -10.74 -11.11 15.22
N LEU A 671 -10.65 -9.78 15.11
CA LEU A 671 -11.41 -8.87 15.98
C LEU A 671 -12.90 -8.93 15.65
N LYS A 672 -13.27 -8.63 14.39
CA LYS A 672 -14.67 -8.47 13.98
C LYS A 672 -15.50 -9.74 14.19
N THR A 673 -14.92 -10.94 14.06
CA THR A 673 -15.65 -12.22 14.35
C THR A 673 -15.87 -12.43 15.84
N TRP A 674 -14.92 -12.04 16.69
CA TRP A 674 -15.13 -12.02 18.14
C TRP A 674 -16.30 -11.09 18.51
N LEU A 675 -16.40 -9.94 17.86
CA LEU A 675 -17.50 -8.99 18.05
C LEU A 675 -18.83 -9.55 17.56
N LEU A 676 -18.92 -9.97 16.29
CA LEU A 676 -20.13 -10.51 15.66
C LEU A 676 -20.74 -11.65 16.49
N THR A 677 -19.92 -12.57 16.99
CA THR A 677 -20.36 -13.71 17.81
C THR A 677 -20.78 -13.32 19.24
N GLY A 678 -20.94 -12.03 19.56
CA GLY A 678 -21.34 -11.52 20.86
C GLY A 678 -20.25 -11.67 21.93
N LYS A 679 -18.98 -11.60 21.52
CA LYS A 679 -17.78 -11.72 22.37
C LYS A 679 -17.56 -13.11 23.00
N LYS A 680 -18.23 -14.15 22.47
CA LYS A 680 -18.32 -15.50 23.06
C LYS A 680 -17.11 -16.40 22.75
N ASP A 681 -16.75 -16.62 21.48
CA ASP A 681 -15.60 -17.49 21.13
C ASP A 681 -14.26 -16.79 21.48
N ARG A 682 -13.55 -17.35 22.46
CA ARG A 682 -12.29 -16.81 22.97
C ARG A 682 -11.09 -17.05 22.04
N ARG A 683 -11.18 -17.98 21.08
CA ARG A 683 -10.13 -18.26 20.09
C ARG A 683 -9.80 -17.00 19.28
N TYR A 684 -10.80 -16.36 18.70
CA TYR A 684 -10.65 -15.15 17.89
C TYR A 684 -9.99 -14.01 18.68
N LYS A 685 -10.48 -13.71 19.89
CA LYS A 685 -9.85 -12.72 20.79
C LYS A 685 -8.41 -13.07 21.14
N ARG A 686 -8.10 -14.34 21.40
CA ARG A 686 -6.74 -14.77 21.74
C ARG A 686 -5.79 -14.58 20.55
N MET A 687 -6.17 -15.07 19.37
CA MET A 687 -5.39 -14.93 18.14
C MET A 687 -5.20 -13.47 17.73
N TYR A 688 -6.23 -12.62 17.89
CA TYR A 688 -6.12 -11.18 17.67
C TYR A 688 -5.09 -10.54 18.62
N ASN A 689 -5.21 -10.79 19.93
CA ASN A 689 -4.26 -10.24 20.91
C ASN A 689 -2.83 -10.73 20.64
N GLU A 690 -2.65 -12.02 20.36
CA GLU A 690 -1.35 -12.61 19.99
C GLU A 690 -0.77 -11.90 18.75
N ALA A 691 -1.56 -11.73 17.68
CA ALA A 691 -1.13 -11.05 16.47
C ALA A 691 -0.81 -9.56 16.67
N VAL A 692 -1.59 -8.83 17.47
CA VAL A 692 -1.33 -7.40 17.76
C VAL A 692 -0.02 -7.21 18.53
N GLU A 693 0.35 -8.12 19.43
CA GLU A 693 1.70 -8.09 20.04
C GLU A 693 2.79 -8.32 19.00
N GLY A 694 2.63 -9.30 18.09
CA GLY A 694 3.57 -9.55 16.99
C GLY A 694 3.73 -8.35 16.05
N ILE A 695 2.62 -7.75 15.63
CA ILE A 695 2.56 -6.55 14.77
C ILE A 695 3.29 -5.40 15.45
N THR A 696 2.98 -5.15 16.74
CA THR A 696 3.61 -4.09 17.54
C THR A 696 5.12 -4.29 17.72
N LYS A 697 5.57 -5.55 17.80
CA LYS A 697 6.96 -5.93 18.03
C LYS A 697 7.83 -5.94 16.76
N HIS A 698 7.25 -6.27 15.60
CA HIS A 698 8.01 -6.59 14.39
C HIS A 698 7.69 -5.74 13.16
N LEU A 699 6.46 -5.22 13.05
CA LEU A 699 6.00 -4.49 11.86
C LEU A 699 5.80 -2.98 12.12
N LEU A 700 5.45 -2.57 13.34
CA LEU A 700 5.41 -1.14 13.69
C LEU A 700 6.82 -0.55 13.76
N LYS A 701 7.06 0.49 12.96
CA LYS A 701 8.32 1.24 12.83
C LYS A 701 8.02 2.74 12.88
N ARG A 702 9.05 3.56 13.12
CA ARG A 702 8.95 5.03 13.02
C ARG A 702 9.83 5.58 11.90
N SER A 703 9.34 6.60 11.20
CA SER A 703 10.12 7.37 10.20
C SER A 703 11.21 8.22 10.89
N PRO A 704 12.13 8.86 10.13
CA PRO A 704 13.04 9.87 10.70
C PRO A 704 12.30 11.03 11.38
N SER A 705 11.10 11.37 10.92
CA SER A 705 10.17 12.34 11.52
C SER A 705 9.24 11.76 12.60
N GLY A 706 9.50 10.53 13.06
CA GLY A 706 8.76 9.89 14.15
C GLY A 706 7.36 9.37 13.79
N LEU A 707 6.88 9.52 12.55
CA LEU A 707 5.59 8.97 12.08
C LEU A 707 5.55 7.45 12.27
N LEU A 708 4.48 6.92 12.87
CA LEU A 708 4.31 5.49 13.14
C LEU A 708 3.68 4.80 11.93
N TYR A 709 4.39 3.83 11.33
CA TYR A 709 3.92 3.09 10.16
C TYR A 709 4.07 1.58 10.33
N THR A 710 3.28 0.82 9.59
CA THR A 710 3.43 -0.63 9.44
C THR A 710 4.35 -0.93 8.25
N GLY A 711 5.55 -1.44 8.52
CA GLY A 711 6.44 -1.97 7.48
C GLY A 711 5.98 -3.35 6.96
N GLU A 712 6.48 -3.74 5.81
CA GLU A 712 6.19 -5.04 5.17
C GLU A 712 7.48 -5.81 4.85
N GLY A 713 7.48 -7.14 4.95
CA GLY A 713 8.62 -7.93 4.50
C GLY A 713 8.75 -9.32 5.12
N MET A 714 9.95 -9.86 5.09
CA MET A 714 10.28 -11.18 5.65
C MET A 714 10.95 -11.02 7.02
N GLN A 715 11.06 -12.11 7.78
CA GLN A 715 11.74 -12.09 9.07
C GLN A 715 13.19 -11.57 8.92
N GLY A 716 13.52 -10.49 9.63
CA GLY A 716 14.83 -9.82 9.50
C GLY A 716 14.97 -8.85 8.32
N GLY A 717 13.92 -8.62 7.53
CA GLY A 717 13.93 -7.77 6.34
C GLY A 717 12.60 -7.03 6.12
N ILE A 718 12.18 -6.21 7.09
CA ILE A 718 10.97 -5.39 7.05
C ILE A 718 11.30 -3.99 6.48
N SER A 719 10.62 -3.63 5.39
CA SER A 719 10.86 -2.42 4.60
C SER A 719 10.56 -1.11 5.34
N ASP A 720 11.07 -0.01 4.78
CA ASP A 720 10.67 1.35 5.12
C ASP A 720 9.56 1.85 4.18
N SER A 721 8.55 1.02 3.92
CA SER A 721 7.36 1.35 3.12
C SER A 721 6.07 0.91 3.80
N MET A 722 4.98 1.62 3.52
CA MET A 722 3.63 1.29 3.98
C MET A 722 2.67 1.41 2.80
N GLY A 723 1.83 0.38 2.61
CA GLY A 723 0.76 0.39 1.63
C GLY A 723 -0.50 1.08 2.16
N HIS A 724 -1.30 1.68 1.29
CA HIS A 724 -2.53 2.40 1.63
C HIS A 724 -3.51 1.53 2.43
N LEU A 725 -3.71 0.28 1.97
CA LEU A 725 -4.50 -0.75 2.66
C LEU A 725 -4.21 -0.82 4.17
N ALA A 726 -2.93 -0.74 4.56
CA ALA A 726 -2.51 -0.87 5.95
C ALA A 726 -3.02 0.25 6.87
N CYS A 727 -3.58 1.33 6.32
CA CYS A 727 -4.26 2.37 7.08
C CYS A 727 -5.47 1.84 7.89
N PHE A 728 -6.10 0.73 7.48
CA PHE A 728 -7.18 0.07 8.24
C PHE A 728 -6.77 -0.27 9.70
N THR A 729 -5.46 -0.49 9.91
CA THR A 729 -4.88 -0.90 11.20
C THR A 729 -5.26 0.06 12.34
N GLY A 730 -5.41 1.35 12.05
CA GLY A 730 -5.82 2.34 13.05
C GLY A 730 -7.23 2.10 13.58
N GLY A 731 -8.21 1.98 12.69
CA GLY A 731 -9.60 1.66 13.00
C GLY A 731 -9.73 0.29 13.68
N MET A 732 -9.01 -0.72 13.20
CA MET A 732 -8.95 -2.04 13.83
C MET A 732 -8.47 -1.96 15.30
N LEU A 733 -7.39 -1.24 15.59
CA LEU A 733 -6.88 -1.08 16.96
C LEU A 733 -7.86 -0.27 17.84
N ALA A 734 -8.41 0.84 17.32
CA ALA A 734 -9.38 1.66 18.03
C ALA A 734 -10.67 0.86 18.39
N LEU A 735 -11.20 0.08 17.44
CA LEU A 735 -12.35 -0.81 17.65
C LEU A 735 -12.05 -1.89 18.71
N GLY A 736 -10.82 -2.39 18.76
CA GLY A 736 -10.33 -3.29 19.81
C GLY A 736 -10.39 -2.64 21.21
N VAL A 737 -9.95 -1.38 21.31
CA VAL A 737 -9.97 -0.58 22.54
C VAL A 737 -11.40 -0.31 23.00
N LEU A 738 -12.29 0.20 22.12
CA LEU A 738 -13.72 0.43 22.41
C LEU A 738 -14.38 -0.80 23.04
N HIS A 739 -13.97 -1.99 22.63
CA HIS A 739 -14.59 -3.24 23.02
C HIS A 739 -13.91 -3.99 24.16
N GLY A 740 -12.83 -3.46 24.74
CA GLY A 740 -12.09 -4.10 25.82
C GLY A 740 -11.42 -5.41 25.39
N VAL A 741 -10.90 -5.47 24.15
CA VAL A 741 -10.25 -6.70 23.64
C VAL A 741 -8.97 -7.02 24.42
N ASN A 742 -8.18 -6.00 24.80
CA ASN A 742 -7.10 -6.15 25.77
C ASN A 742 -6.95 -4.91 26.67
N PRO A 743 -7.61 -4.87 27.85
CA PRO A 743 -7.51 -3.72 28.76
C PRO A 743 -6.08 -3.42 29.24
N ALA A 744 -5.17 -4.40 29.22
CA ALA A 744 -3.78 -4.21 29.65
C ALA A 744 -2.92 -3.45 28.62
N THR A 745 -3.36 -3.35 27.37
CA THR A 745 -2.65 -2.65 26.28
C THR A 745 -3.46 -1.50 25.66
N ALA A 746 -4.68 -1.26 26.15
CA ALA A 746 -5.63 -0.32 25.55
C ALA A 746 -5.08 1.10 25.32
N GLU A 747 -4.25 1.62 26.24
CA GLU A 747 -3.62 2.94 26.07
C GLU A 747 -2.55 2.94 24.96
N ARG A 748 -1.71 1.90 24.89
CA ARG A 748 -0.74 1.68 23.80
C ARG A 748 -1.46 1.53 22.45
N ASP A 749 -2.50 0.71 22.41
CA ASP A 749 -3.20 0.36 21.18
C ASP A 749 -3.98 1.56 20.64
N LEU A 750 -4.55 2.40 21.51
CA LEU A 750 -5.15 3.68 21.11
C LEU A 750 -4.11 4.70 20.65
N ALA A 751 -2.97 4.83 21.34
CA ALA A 751 -1.88 5.71 20.91
C ALA A 751 -1.32 5.29 19.54
N ASN A 752 -1.14 3.98 19.31
CA ASN A 752 -0.77 3.42 18.01
C ASN A 752 -1.83 3.71 16.94
N ALA A 753 -3.12 3.53 17.25
CA ALA A 753 -4.21 3.83 16.33
C ALA A 753 -4.20 5.29 15.86
N LYS A 754 -4.07 6.24 16.79
CA LYS A 754 -3.96 7.67 16.52
C LYS A 754 -2.73 8.02 15.67
N ALA A 755 -1.58 7.46 16.02
CA ALA A 755 -0.32 7.72 15.32
C ALA A 755 -0.30 7.15 13.90
N LEU A 756 -0.93 6.00 13.67
CA LEU A 756 -1.16 5.43 12.33
C LEU A 756 -2.12 6.32 11.52
N ALA A 757 -3.24 6.78 12.11
CA ALA A 757 -4.19 7.67 11.45
C ALA A 757 -3.54 8.98 10.98
N TYR A 758 -2.72 9.61 11.83
CA TYR A 758 -1.95 10.80 11.46
C TYR A 758 -0.91 10.51 10.37
N THR A 759 -0.29 9.33 10.38
CA THR A 759 0.65 8.90 9.32
C THR A 759 -0.08 8.71 7.99
N CYS A 760 -1.28 8.15 7.99
CA CYS A 760 -2.13 8.01 6.81
C CYS A 760 -2.62 9.36 6.28
N TYR A 761 -3.04 10.29 7.14
CA TYR A 761 -3.31 11.68 6.75
C TYR A 761 -2.06 12.35 6.15
N ARG A 762 -0.88 12.14 6.74
CA ARG A 762 0.42 12.60 6.21
C ARG A 762 0.85 11.92 4.91
N MET A 763 0.24 10.80 4.51
CA MET A 763 0.40 10.21 3.17
C MET A 763 -0.49 10.90 2.12
N TYR A 764 -1.63 11.46 2.52
CA TYR A 764 -2.52 12.23 1.63
C TYR A 764 -1.91 13.62 1.35
N ILE A 765 -1.60 14.39 2.39
CA ILE A 765 -1.12 15.78 2.25
C ILE A 765 0.34 15.92 1.78
N SER A 766 1.03 14.82 1.45
CA SER A 766 2.40 14.84 0.92
C SER A 766 2.50 14.66 -0.60
N THR A 767 1.36 14.57 -1.31
CA THR A 767 1.31 14.46 -2.78
C THR A 767 0.75 15.73 -3.43
N ALA A 768 1.08 15.96 -4.70
CA ALA A 768 0.58 17.10 -5.46
C ALA A 768 -0.96 17.11 -5.69
N THR A 769 -1.65 15.99 -5.48
CA THR A 769 -3.12 15.91 -5.58
C THR A 769 -3.83 16.07 -4.23
N GLY A 770 -3.16 15.72 -3.14
CA GLY A 770 -3.76 15.61 -1.81
C GLY A 770 -4.39 14.25 -1.51
N VAL A 771 -4.25 13.24 -2.40
CA VAL A 771 -4.58 11.83 -2.11
C VAL A 771 -3.32 10.98 -2.02
N ALA A 772 -3.33 9.94 -1.17
CA ALA A 772 -2.19 9.06 -0.99
C ALA A 772 -2.05 8.05 -2.14
N ALA A 773 -0.81 7.61 -2.42
CA ALA A 773 -0.58 6.50 -3.34
C ALA A 773 -0.72 5.13 -2.66
N GLU A 774 -0.95 4.09 -3.46
CA GLU A 774 -1.06 2.68 -3.03
C GLU A 774 0.10 2.23 -2.16
N GLN A 775 1.32 2.73 -2.42
CA GLN A 775 2.52 2.46 -1.63
C GLN A 775 3.30 3.75 -1.39
N MET A 776 3.65 4.01 -0.14
CA MET A 776 4.41 5.19 0.29
C MET A 776 5.73 4.77 0.95
N SER A 777 6.81 5.47 0.62
CA SER A 777 8.12 5.34 1.25
C SER A 777 8.16 6.16 2.54
N MET A 778 8.57 5.54 3.64
CA MET A 778 8.66 6.12 5.00
C MET A 778 10.13 6.40 5.41
N SER A 779 11.03 6.39 4.42
CA SER A 779 12.47 6.59 4.54
C SER A 779 12.91 8.05 4.73
N ASP A 780 12.03 9.00 4.43
CA ASP A 780 12.29 10.43 4.43
C ASP A 780 11.47 11.13 5.54
N GLU A 781 11.71 12.42 5.78
CA GLU A 781 10.95 13.23 6.77
C GLU A 781 9.45 13.33 6.47
N GLN A 782 9.06 13.13 5.21
CA GLN A 782 7.68 13.08 4.75
C GLN A 782 7.43 11.78 3.99
N PRO A 783 6.24 11.16 4.09
CA PRO A 783 5.88 10.04 3.22
C PRO A 783 5.98 10.46 1.75
N ARG A 784 6.60 9.64 0.91
CA ARG A 784 6.72 9.92 -0.55
C ARG A 784 6.15 8.79 -1.39
N VAL A 785 5.56 9.13 -2.54
CA VAL A 785 5.01 8.16 -3.49
C VAL A 785 6.08 7.15 -3.91
N SER A 786 5.77 5.86 -3.73
CA SER A 786 6.68 4.76 -4.08
C SER A 786 6.50 4.34 -5.52
N HIS A 787 7.62 4.10 -6.23
CA HIS A 787 7.63 3.53 -7.58
C HIS A 787 7.02 2.11 -7.67
N ARG A 788 6.66 1.49 -6.54
CA ARG A 788 5.99 0.18 -6.45
C ARG A 788 4.47 0.27 -6.60
N GLY A 789 3.88 1.44 -6.40
CA GLY A 789 2.44 1.65 -6.39
C GLY A 789 2.14 3.15 -6.33
N THR A 790 2.27 3.81 -7.48
CA THR A 790 2.10 5.26 -7.62
C THR A 790 0.64 5.70 -7.61
N TYR A 791 -0.27 4.80 -7.99
CA TYR A 791 -1.67 5.07 -8.25
C TYR A 791 -2.49 5.32 -6.99
N TYR A 792 -3.64 5.97 -7.14
CA TYR A 792 -4.71 6.01 -6.13
C TYR A 792 -6.00 5.51 -6.77
N ILE A 793 -6.58 4.43 -6.24
CA ILE A 793 -7.79 3.81 -6.79
C ILE A 793 -9.04 4.10 -5.95
N LEU A 794 -9.19 5.33 -5.43
CA LEU A 794 -10.36 5.78 -4.63
C LEU A 794 -10.53 5.08 -3.28
N ARG A 795 -9.44 4.55 -2.71
CA ARG A 795 -9.43 3.69 -1.52
C ARG A 795 -9.98 4.34 -0.23
N PRO A 796 -10.60 3.54 0.67
CA PRO A 796 -11.25 4.03 1.90
C PRO A 796 -10.43 3.92 3.19
N GLU A 797 -9.38 3.11 3.29
CA GLU A 797 -8.95 2.55 4.59
C GLU A 797 -8.36 3.59 5.56
N ALA A 798 -7.94 4.75 5.04
CA ALA A 798 -7.58 5.91 5.84
C ALA A 798 -8.82 6.63 6.43
N LEU A 799 -9.89 6.78 5.64
CA LEU A 799 -11.18 7.36 6.07
C LEU A 799 -11.94 6.43 7.02
N GLU A 800 -11.87 5.10 6.83
CA GLU A 800 -12.34 4.10 7.81
C GLU A 800 -11.72 4.36 9.19
N THR A 801 -10.39 4.49 9.24
CA THR A 801 -9.64 4.74 10.48
C THR A 801 -10.02 6.06 11.15
N LEU A 802 -10.22 7.13 10.38
CA LEU A 802 -10.68 8.42 10.90
C LEU A 802 -12.12 8.33 11.44
N TYR A 803 -13.01 7.61 10.75
CA TYR A 803 -14.37 7.32 11.21
C TYR A 803 -14.37 6.61 12.57
N TYR A 804 -13.66 5.47 12.70
CA TYR A 804 -13.59 4.75 13.97
C TYR A 804 -13.01 5.63 15.09
N LEU A 805 -11.90 6.34 14.83
CA LEU A 805 -11.30 7.20 15.85
C LEU A 805 -12.23 8.33 16.28
N ASN A 806 -12.89 9.05 15.37
CA ASN A 806 -13.86 10.08 15.73
C ASN A 806 -15.03 9.50 16.54
N GLN A 807 -15.60 8.36 16.11
CA GLN A 807 -16.71 7.72 16.83
C GLN A 807 -16.34 7.23 18.24
N ILE A 808 -15.06 6.89 18.46
CA ILE A 808 -14.50 6.32 19.71
C ILE A 808 -13.86 7.38 20.63
N THR A 809 -13.54 8.57 20.12
CA THR A 809 -12.86 9.63 20.89
C THR A 809 -13.62 10.95 20.98
N GLY A 810 -14.52 11.24 20.04
CA GLY A 810 -15.15 12.55 19.90
C GLY A 810 -14.23 13.66 19.37
N ASP A 811 -12.96 13.35 19.07
CA ASP A 811 -11.96 14.35 18.70
C ASP A 811 -12.28 14.97 17.32
N PRO A 812 -12.36 16.31 17.19
CA PRO A 812 -12.70 16.98 15.94
C PRO A 812 -11.61 16.85 14.88
N ILE A 813 -10.35 16.57 15.25
CA ILE A 813 -9.24 16.62 14.28
C ILE A 813 -9.40 15.60 13.14
N TYR A 814 -10.02 14.45 13.45
CA TYR A 814 -10.28 13.41 12.46
C TYR A 814 -11.31 13.84 11.41
N ARG A 815 -12.21 14.77 11.74
CA ARG A 815 -13.16 15.36 10.79
C ARG A 815 -12.51 16.43 9.92
N GLU A 816 -11.59 17.22 10.46
CA GLU A 816 -10.82 18.18 9.65
C GLU A 816 -9.91 17.45 8.66
N TRP A 817 -9.17 16.43 9.11
CA TRP A 817 -8.37 15.58 8.23
C TRP A 817 -9.25 14.83 7.20
N GLY A 818 -10.37 14.25 7.62
CA GLY A 818 -11.29 13.56 6.73
C GLY A 818 -11.94 14.49 5.70
N TRP A 819 -12.25 15.74 6.08
CA TRP A 819 -12.76 16.75 5.16
C TRP A 819 -11.68 17.23 4.17
N GLU A 820 -10.43 17.40 4.61
CA GLU A 820 -9.30 17.76 3.73
C GLU A 820 -9.04 16.64 2.71
N MET A 821 -9.05 15.38 3.14
CA MET A 821 -8.93 14.19 2.29
C MET A 821 -10.11 14.06 1.31
N TRP A 822 -11.35 14.25 1.77
CA TRP A 822 -12.53 14.25 0.90
C TRP A 822 -12.48 15.40 -0.13
N SER A 823 -12.06 16.60 0.29
CA SER A 823 -11.88 17.75 -0.60
C SER A 823 -10.81 17.49 -1.67
N ALA A 824 -9.77 16.71 -1.35
CA ALA A 824 -8.78 16.27 -2.33
C ALA A 824 -9.35 15.27 -3.35
N ILE A 825 -10.20 14.33 -2.92
CA ILE A 825 -10.93 13.40 -3.80
C ILE A 825 -11.87 14.18 -4.74
N GLU A 826 -12.69 15.09 -4.21
CA GLU A 826 -13.54 15.99 -5.01
C GLU A 826 -12.77 16.80 -6.05
N LYS A 827 -11.59 17.31 -5.68
CA LYS A 827 -10.75 18.16 -6.52
C LYS A 827 -9.97 17.40 -7.59
N SER A 828 -9.46 16.21 -7.25
CA SER A 828 -8.45 15.51 -8.07
C SER A 828 -8.92 14.18 -8.67
N CYS A 829 -10.03 13.61 -8.20
CA CYS A 829 -10.60 12.36 -8.73
C CYS A 829 -11.91 12.55 -9.50
N ARG A 830 -12.68 13.62 -9.26
CA ARG A 830 -13.97 13.85 -9.93
C ARG A 830 -13.82 14.13 -11.43
N THR A 831 -14.64 13.50 -12.26
CA THR A 831 -14.66 13.60 -13.73
C THR A 831 -16.08 13.85 -14.25
N THR A 832 -16.30 13.71 -15.57
CA THR A 832 -17.59 13.99 -16.22
C THR A 832 -18.74 13.12 -15.72
N TYR A 833 -18.50 11.83 -15.49
CA TYR A 833 -19.54 10.82 -15.24
C TYR A 833 -19.37 10.06 -13.91
N GLY A 834 -18.53 10.54 -12.99
CA GLY A 834 -18.21 9.86 -11.72
C GLY A 834 -16.84 10.28 -11.18
N TYR A 835 -16.19 9.40 -10.42
CA TYR A 835 -14.87 9.61 -9.83
C TYR A 835 -13.89 8.60 -10.41
N SER A 836 -12.80 9.08 -11.03
CA SER A 836 -11.75 8.24 -11.59
C SER A 836 -10.59 8.08 -10.63
N SER A 837 -10.15 6.83 -10.52
CA SER A 837 -8.80 6.46 -10.08
C SER A 837 -7.71 7.21 -10.87
N LEU A 838 -6.53 7.37 -10.27
CA LEU A 838 -5.36 8.07 -10.80
C LEU A 838 -4.17 7.12 -10.96
N ASP A 839 -3.41 7.19 -12.05
CA ASP A 839 -2.21 6.35 -12.24
C ASP A 839 -1.01 6.78 -11.37
N ASN A 840 -1.01 8.03 -10.94
CA ASN A 840 0.01 8.60 -10.08
C ASN A 840 -0.58 9.71 -9.20
N ALA A 841 -0.65 9.46 -7.89
CA ALA A 841 -1.15 10.41 -6.90
C ALA A 841 -0.30 11.71 -6.82
N ASP A 842 0.93 11.72 -7.33
CA ASP A 842 1.75 12.93 -7.45
C ASP A 842 1.58 13.66 -8.80
N ARG A 843 0.59 13.25 -9.61
CA ARG A 843 0.30 13.82 -10.94
C ARG A 843 -1.18 14.15 -11.09
N PRO A 844 -1.60 15.41 -10.86
CA PRO A 844 -2.98 15.85 -11.09
C PRO A 844 -3.49 15.56 -12.51
N GLY A 845 -4.75 15.14 -12.61
CA GLY A 845 -5.41 14.80 -13.87
C GLY A 845 -4.98 13.48 -14.53
N SER A 846 -4.24 12.62 -13.81
CA SER A 846 -3.74 11.32 -14.32
C SER A 846 -4.80 10.19 -14.33
N PHE A 847 -6.02 10.52 -14.76
CA PHE A 847 -7.18 9.62 -14.72
C PHE A 847 -6.99 8.31 -15.50
N THR A 848 -7.32 7.18 -14.88
CA THR A 848 -7.26 5.84 -15.51
C THR A 848 -8.60 5.37 -16.10
N ASP A 849 -9.67 6.16 -15.97
CA ASP A 849 -11.03 5.81 -16.41
C ASP A 849 -11.59 4.56 -15.70
N GLY A 850 -11.29 4.41 -14.41
CA GLY A 850 -11.80 3.36 -13.54
C GLY A 850 -12.37 3.90 -12.22
N GLU A 851 -13.64 3.59 -11.95
CA GLU A 851 -14.32 3.81 -10.68
C GLU A 851 -14.54 2.45 -10.01
N GLU A 852 -13.87 2.19 -8.91
CA GLU A 852 -13.98 0.93 -8.15
C GLU A 852 -15.25 0.96 -7.29
N SER A 853 -15.95 -0.17 -7.14
CA SER A 853 -17.26 -0.20 -6.46
C SER A 853 -17.20 0.21 -4.98
N PHE A 854 -16.06 0.00 -4.32
CA PHE A 854 -15.80 0.48 -2.95
C PHE A 854 -15.74 2.00 -2.80
N PHE A 855 -15.64 2.77 -3.90
CA PHE A 855 -15.84 4.22 -3.79
C PHE A 855 -17.24 4.53 -3.23
N PHE A 856 -18.26 3.83 -3.75
CA PHE A 856 -19.65 3.94 -3.27
C PHE A 856 -19.90 3.12 -1.99
N ALA A 857 -19.35 1.91 -1.88
CA ALA A 857 -19.56 1.05 -0.72
C ALA A 857 -18.88 1.60 0.56
N GLU A 858 -17.69 2.18 0.43
CA GLU A 858 -16.82 2.47 1.57
C GLU A 858 -16.37 3.93 1.65
N THR A 859 -15.78 4.47 0.58
CA THR A 859 -15.13 5.80 0.63
C THR A 859 -16.15 6.91 0.87
N VAL A 860 -17.27 6.89 0.15
CA VAL A 860 -18.45 7.72 0.43
C VAL A 860 -19.02 7.41 1.82
N LYS A 861 -19.22 6.13 2.16
CA LYS A 861 -19.92 5.70 3.38
C LYS A 861 -19.18 6.16 4.63
N TYR A 862 -17.87 5.91 4.74
CA TYR A 862 -17.06 6.36 5.88
C TYR A 862 -16.88 7.87 5.90
N SER A 863 -16.76 8.56 4.76
CA SER A 863 -16.73 10.03 4.72
C SER A 863 -18.02 10.63 5.26
N TYR A 864 -19.18 10.13 4.83
CA TYR A 864 -20.48 10.57 5.32
C TYR A 864 -20.64 10.26 6.82
N LEU A 865 -20.33 9.04 7.28
CA LEU A 865 -20.46 8.63 8.68
C LEU A 865 -19.44 9.26 9.64
N LEU A 866 -18.34 9.80 9.12
CA LEU A 866 -17.36 10.61 9.87
C LEU A 866 -17.87 12.05 10.06
N LEU A 867 -18.45 12.62 9.01
CA LEU A 867 -18.88 14.02 8.96
C LEU A 867 -20.30 14.23 9.51
N LYS A 868 -21.19 13.24 9.45
CA LYS A 868 -22.52 13.26 10.09
C LYS A 868 -22.36 13.26 11.62
N ASP A 869 -23.15 14.08 12.32
CA ASP A 869 -23.17 14.10 13.80
C ASP A 869 -24.07 13.01 14.39
N ASP A 870 -25.12 12.63 13.67
CA ASP A 870 -25.93 11.46 14.00
C ASP A 870 -25.07 10.18 13.92
N LYS A 871 -25.00 9.42 15.02
CA LYS A 871 -24.32 8.13 15.07
C LYS A 871 -25.17 7.02 14.42
N LEU A 872 -25.36 7.12 13.10
CA LEU A 872 -26.24 6.26 12.30
C LEU A 872 -25.91 4.76 12.38
N VAL A 873 -24.67 4.39 12.70
CA VAL A 873 -24.27 3.00 12.96
C VAL A 873 -23.72 2.86 14.38
N ASP A 874 -24.43 2.13 15.22
CA ASP A 874 -24.00 1.78 16.57
C ASP A 874 -22.99 0.63 16.54
N LEU A 875 -21.72 0.98 16.69
CA LEU A 875 -20.58 0.05 16.75
C LEU A 875 -20.65 -0.97 17.91
N THR A 876 -21.58 -0.83 18.86
CA THR A 876 -21.83 -1.85 19.91
C THR A 876 -22.86 -2.90 19.51
N LYS A 877 -23.67 -2.62 18.47
CA LYS A 877 -24.73 -3.50 17.95
C LYS A 877 -24.45 -4.04 16.53
N LYS A 878 -23.63 -3.34 15.75
CA LYS A 878 -23.24 -3.68 14.38
C LYS A 878 -21.72 -3.73 14.25
N VAL A 879 -21.25 -4.54 13.31
CA VAL A 879 -19.84 -4.62 12.91
C VAL A 879 -19.75 -4.55 11.38
N PHE A 880 -19.05 -3.55 10.86
CA PHE A 880 -18.73 -3.45 9.43
C PHE A 880 -17.87 -4.65 9.01
N ASN A 881 -18.16 -5.26 7.86
CA ASN A 881 -17.25 -6.20 7.22
C ASN A 881 -16.03 -5.45 6.61
N THR A 882 -15.18 -6.10 5.80
CA THR A 882 -14.01 -5.44 5.17
C THR A 882 -14.39 -4.52 4.00
N GLU A 883 -15.65 -4.52 3.58
CA GLU A 883 -16.18 -3.73 2.45
C GLU A 883 -17.26 -2.74 2.96
N ALA A 884 -17.06 -2.24 4.18
CA ALA A 884 -17.96 -1.38 4.93
C ALA A 884 -19.44 -1.80 5.00
N HIS A 885 -19.77 -3.10 5.00
CA HIS A 885 -21.16 -3.57 5.20
C HIS A 885 -21.47 -3.86 6.68
N PRO A 886 -22.39 -3.12 7.36
CA PRO A 886 -22.55 -3.20 8.81
C PRO A 886 -23.55 -4.29 9.25
N LEU A 887 -23.00 -5.43 9.67
CA LEU A 887 -23.74 -6.64 10.05
C LEU A 887 -24.12 -6.67 11.55
N ASP A 888 -25.34 -7.13 11.87
CA ASP A 888 -25.91 -7.22 13.22
C ASP A 888 -25.18 -8.25 14.11
N VAL A 889 -24.79 -7.86 15.33
CA VAL A 889 -24.15 -8.70 16.37
C VAL A 889 -25.13 -9.73 16.97
N PHE A 890 -24.62 -10.89 17.43
CA PHE A 890 -25.41 -12.13 17.59
C PHE A 890 -26.02 -12.49 18.95
#